data_AF-A0A425VVZ0-F1
#
_entry.id   AF-A0A425VVZ0-F1
#
_cell.length_a   1.000
_cell.length_b   1.000
_cell.length_c   1.000
_cell.angle_alpha   90.00
_cell.angle_beta   90.00
_cell.angle_gamma   90.00
#
_symmetry.space_group_name_H-M   'P 1'
#
loop_
_entity.id
_entity.type
_entity.pdbx_description
1 polymer ?
#
loop_
_entity_poly.entity_id
_entity_poly.type
_entity_poly.pdbx_seq_one_letter_code
_entity_poly.pdbx_strand_id
1 'polypeptide(L)'
;MPALAAESAGASTATEAATATQAASSTEQTTASSATQQSDSQQTTATSDTQTGEKSDASATATTTPTTTVSATTPTTGETAGSGSTDATSTTSTTQDTSSSATADTSSSATADTSSSTTTDSSSSSQTDASQTHPATIATTAHVQGTGWQPESAQGTVAGTTGQGKRLEAVKISVKAPDGTTYADSDVRYRAHVQNVGWQQWVSGGQVAGTTGRSLRLEALQIELRDGSDLARDYEVWYRAHVQNVGWMAWTNQGPVGSTGRGLRLEAIEVMLVRRGEDHPTSDGTAFLDGTYVSIAGHVQNTGWTAATSANGQTVGTTGKGLRLEALRAHVGNAYLSGDVQIQAHVQNQGWQGWTSGGGTAGTTGKGLRIEAVRIQLTGDLQQHYDVWYRAHVQTLGWMGWTKNGDVCGTTGLAGRMEGLQVVLTPKGAAAPSAAGQAVSFSHLDAQQVEYAVSPVNGQWESNVQNGNLAGSTGQGKALRAFRVQRAGDTSTLAGDVQYRAFVQNKRWLGWMSDDAEAGTSGQGLRLEAVQMRLTGELAKYFDVYYQAHSSDYGWLDWAKDGQTAGTAGYAKAIEALRVKLVLKGTDTTDRTTRPAVVKTSVRKDGNTWKVYGEDGSVYNLGTIAMNTRYINQVSEGAIEGCEAASLLMALWSKGYLTNVSYKTFLTWMPYASDGNPNHGFVGTPYVNGPQIDTMMMPAVTSWGARYAHTKNMTGCSDEDLINELVQGHPVVVWTSVFFRPSKLVHYWWGNYKTQNHVMTLLGFNPHTNQFYVADPYMAGKEWVSWNTFMQTWHVLRGAVSVW
;
A
#
# COMPACT_ATOMS: atom_id res chain seq x y z
N MET A 1 15.50 -62.67 -23.12
CA MET A 1 15.77 -63.65 -22.04
C MET A 1 16.62 -62.95 -20.99
N PRO A 2 16.52 -63.27 -19.68
CA PRO A 2 15.42 -63.94 -18.98
C PRO A 2 14.17 -63.02 -18.86
N ALA A 3 12.95 -63.37 -18.43
CA ALA A 3 12.38 -64.22 -17.34
C ALA A 3 12.15 -63.40 -16.04
N LEU A 4 10.90 -63.14 -15.58
CA LEU A 4 9.88 -64.01 -14.92
C LEU A 4 10.16 -64.23 -13.41
N ALA A 5 9.21 -64.32 -12.46
CA ALA A 5 7.73 -64.15 -12.46
C ALA A 5 7.18 -64.08 -10.99
N ALA A 6 5.87 -64.35 -10.79
CA ALA A 6 5.04 -64.36 -9.57
C ALA A 6 4.56 -62.95 -9.11
N GLU A 7 3.27 -62.62 -8.97
CA GLU A 7 2.00 -63.34 -8.66
C GLU A 7 1.87 -63.81 -7.19
N SER A 8 0.68 -63.86 -6.57
CA SER A 8 -0.71 -63.84 -7.07
C SER A 8 -1.68 -63.03 -6.14
N ALA A 9 -2.73 -62.38 -6.67
CA ALA A 9 -4.17 -62.77 -6.71
C ALA A 9 -4.89 -62.90 -5.33
N GLY A 10 -6.17 -62.54 -5.15
CA GLY A 10 -7.22 -62.03 -6.07
C GLY A 10 -8.34 -61.27 -5.28
N ALA A 11 -9.58 -61.10 -5.75
CA ALA A 11 -10.25 -61.68 -6.92
C ALA A 11 -11.54 -60.91 -7.33
N SER A 12 -12.08 -61.24 -8.53
CA SER A 12 -13.51 -61.15 -8.96
C SER A 12 -14.22 -59.77 -9.07
N THR A 13 -15.05 -59.45 -10.09
CA THR A 13 -15.45 -60.19 -11.33
C THR A 13 -15.92 -59.24 -12.45
N ALA A 14 -16.16 -59.80 -13.64
CA ALA A 14 -16.63 -59.16 -14.89
C ALA A 14 -18.06 -58.55 -14.80
N THR A 15 -18.62 -57.84 -15.81
CA THR A 15 -18.86 -58.30 -17.19
C THR A 15 -18.98 -57.15 -18.21
N GLU A 16 -18.75 -57.48 -19.49
CA GLU A 16 -18.75 -56.59 -20.66
C GLU A 16 -20.15 -56.23 -21.19
N ALA A 17 -20.24 -55.12 -21.95
CA ALA A 17 -21.00 -55.03 -23.21
C ALA A 17 -20.56 -53.78 -24.00
N ALA A 18 -20.55 -53.84 -25.34
CA ALA A 18 -20.11 -52.74 -26.20
C ALA A 18 -21.07 -52.48 -27.37
N THR A 19 -21.24 -51.21 -27.73
CA THR A 19 -21.64 -50.78 -29.09
C THR A 19 -21.23 -49.33 -29.34
N ALA A 20 -21.06 -48.96 -30.61
CA ALA A 20 -20.56 -47.64 -31.04
C ALA A 20 -21.61 -46.87 -31.86
N THR A 21 -21.43 -45.55 -32.00
CA THR A 21 -21.96 -44.72 -33.09
C THR A 21 -21.12 -43.45 -33.23
N GLN A 22 -20.97 -42.93 -34.46
CA GLN A 22 -20.23 -41.70 -34.76
C GLN A 22 -21.16 -40.47 -34.83
N ALA A 23 -20.68 -39.32 -34.36
CA ALA A 23 -21.08 -37.98 -34.83
C ALA A 23 -19.86 -37.05 -34.62
N ALA A 24 -19.19 -36.55 -35.66
CA ALA A 24 -19.61 -35.62 -36.71
C ALA A 24 -19.45 -34.14 -36.26
N SER A 25 -18.70 -33.39 -37.07
CA SER A 25 -18.37 -31.97 -36.87
C SER A 25 -19.33 -31.05 -37.62
N SER A 26 -19.64 -29.89 -37.05
CA SER A 26 -20.07 -28.71 -37.82
C SER A 26 -19.73 -27.41 -37.07
N THR A 27 -19.72 -26.31 -37.82
CA THR A 27 -19.30 -24.97 -37.40
C THR A 27 -20.52 -24.03 -37.40
N GLU A 28 -20.27 -22.72 -37.21
CA GLU A 28 -21.22 -21.60 -37.38
C GLU A 28 -22.15 -21.31 -36.18
N GLN A 29 -22.58 -20.07 -35.93
CA GLN A 29 -22.37 -18.81 -36.68
C GLN A 29 -22.33 -17.60 -35.73
N THR A 30 -21.45 -16.63 -35.99
CA THR A 30 -21.61 -15.24 -35.50
C THR A 30 -21.58 -14.29 -36.69
N THR A 31 -22.67 -13.57 -36.91
CA THR A 31 -22.88 -12.72 -38.09
C THR A 31 -22.34 -11.31 -37.87
N ALA A 32 -21.17 -11.03 -38.45
CA ALA A 32 -20.63 -9.68 -38.60
C ALA A 32 -20.23 -9.45 -40.07
N SER A 33 -20.99 -8.62 -40.78
CA SER A 33 -20.84 -8.39 -42.22
C SER A 33 -19.54 -7.67 -42.57
N SER A 34 -18.86 -8.11 -43.63
CA SER A 34 -17.63 -7.50 -44.15
C SER A 34 -17.80 -6.98 -45.59
N ALA A 35 -17.39 -5.73 -45.82
CA ALA A 35 -17.12 -5.06 -47.10
C ALA A 35 -16.80 -3.57 -46.79
N THR A 36 -15.80 -2.89 -47.37
CA THR A 36 -14.80 -3.29 -48.38
C THR A 36 -13.48 -2.55 -48.07
N GLN A 37 -12.32 -3.14 -48.38
CA GLN A 37 -11.08 -2.35 -48.53
C GLN A 37 -10.99 -1.78 -49.96
N GLN A 38 -10.51 -0.55 -50.10
CA GLN A 38 -9.73 -0.19 -51.28
C GLN A 38 -8.64 0.84 -50.93
N SER A 39 -7.61 0.90 -51.76
CA SER A 39 -6.48 1.83 -51.68
C SER A 39 -6.95 3.28 -51.97
N ASP A 40 -6.18 4.34 -51.73
CA ASP A 40 -4.76 4.47 -52.11
C ASP A 40 -3.94 5.53 -51.35
N SER A 41 -2.67 5.60 -51.75
CA SER A 41 -1.62 6.52 -51.32
C SER A 41 -1.90 8.00 -51.59
N GLN A 42 -1.27 8.89 -50.78
CA GLN A 42 -0.31 9.87 -51.32
C GLN A 42 0.52 10.60 -50.24
N GLN A 43 1.54 11.34 -50.71
CA GLN A 43 2.67 11.90 -49.97
C GLN A 43 2.90 13.36 -50.38
N THR A 44 2.89 14.31 -49.43
CA THR A 44 3.46 15.68 -49.53
C THR A 44 3.50 16.30 -48.12
N THR A 45 4.64 16.58 -47.49
CA THR A 45 5.64 17.68 -47.69
C THR A 45 5.23 19.08 -47.19
N ALA A 46 5.91 19.45 -46.10
CA ALA A 46 6.12 20.75 -45.45
C ALA A 46 5.94 22.08 -46.22
N THR A 47 5.40 23.06 -45.48
CA THR A 47 5.90 24.44 -45.25
C THR A 47 5.48 24.82 -43.82
N SER A 48 6.23 25.45 -42.92
CA SER A 48 7.27 26.50 -42.94
C SER A 48 6.76 27.89 -43.38
N ASP A 49 6.51 28.78 -42.42
CA ASP A 49 6.67 30.21 -42.64
C ASP A 49 7.01 30.97 -41.35
N THR A 50 7.54 32.20 -41.46
CA THR A 50 8.27 32.91 -40.37
C THR A 50 8.02 34.43 -40.38
N GLN A 51 8.37 35.11 -39.27
CA GLN A 51 8.51 36.59 -39.15
C GLN A 51 7.16 37.39 -39.16
N THR A 52 7.03 38.64 -38.65
CA THR A 52 7.98 39.60 -38.02
C THR A 52 7.27 40.63 -37.11
N GLY A 53 7.97 41.16 -36.09
CA GLY A 53 7.76 42.51 -35.51
C GLY A 53 6.52 42.77 -34.61
N GLU A 54 6.48 43.80 -33.75
CA GLU A 54 7.54 44.71 -33.24
C GLU A 54 7.18 45.33 -31.85
N LYS A 55 8.20 45.43 -30.98
CA LYS A 55 8.52 46.45 -29.93
C LYS A 55 7.51 47.07 -28.94
N SER A 56 8.11 47.46 -27.79
CA SER A 56 7.74 48.53 -26.82
C SER A 56 6.62 48.20 -25.80
N ASP A 57 6.70 48.60 -24.51
CA ASP A 57 7.85 49.15 -23.75
C ASP A 57 7.78 48.85 -22.22
N ALA A 58 8.79 49.32 -21.48
CA ALA A 58 9.13 49.03 -20.09
C ALA A 58 8.05 49.25 -19.00
N SER A 59 8.07 48.41 -17.95
CA SER A 59 8.38 48.83 -16.55
C SER A 59 8.49 47.61 -15.61
N ALA A 60 8.99 47.79 -14.38
CA ALA A 60 9.33 46.71 -13.44
C ALA A 60 8.53 46.74 -12.12
N THR A 61 8.25 45.55 -11.58
CA THR A 61 7.86 45.32 -10.17
C THR A 61 8.56 44.05 -9.66
N ALA A 62 8.99 44.05 -8.40
CA ALA A 62 9.85 42.99 -7.84
C ALA A 62 9.09 41.69 -7.45
N THR A 63 9.80 40.57 -7.51
CA THR A 63 9.35 39.26 -6.99
C THR A 63 9.83 39.05 -5.55
N THR A 64 8.92 38.76 -4.62
CA THR A 64 9.26 38.45 -3.22
C THR A 64 8.83 37.03 -2.84
N THR A 65 9.80 36.16 -2.55
CA THR A 65 9.57 34.83 -1.99
C THR A 65 9.43 34.89 -0.47
N PRO A 66 8.40 34.30 0.16
CA PRO A 66 8.34 34.12 1.61
C PRO A 66 9.08 32.85 2.03
N THR A 67 10.17 32.99 2.78
CA THR A 67 10.84 31.89 3.49
C THR A 67 10.40 31.90 4.95
N THR A 68 9.69 30.87 5.40
CA THR A 68 9.18 30.79 6.79
C THR A 68 10.12 29.97 7.67
N THR A 69 10.99 30.64 8.41
CA THR A 69 11.74 30.05 9.53
C THR A 69 10.92 30.15 10.81
N VAL A 70 10.81 29.06 11.59
CA VAL A 70 10.18 29.08 12.92
C VAL A 70 11.18 28.56 13.95
N SER A 71 11.52 29.40 14.92
CA SER A 71 12.45 29.08 16.01
C SER A 71 11.77 28.29 17.13
N ALA A 72 12.53 27.49 17.86
CA ALA A 72 12.05 26.79 19.05
C ALA A 72 12.01 27.71 20.29
N THR A 73 11.01 27.50 21.16
CA THR A 73 10.95 28.06 22.51
C THR A 73 10.39 27.04 23.50
N THR A 74 11.15 26.76 24.56
CA THR A 74 10.77 25.93 25.72
C THR A 74 9.80 26.68 26.64
N PRO A 75 8.87 25.99 27.31
CA PRO A 75 8.24 26.47 28.55
C PRO A 75 8.73 25.70 29.80
N THR A 76 8.83 26.40 30.93
CA THR A 76 9.25 25.86 32.25
C THR A 76 8.09 25.92 33.26
N THR A 77 8.28 25.32 34.44
CA THR A 77 7.27 24.92 35.44
C THR A 77 6.59 26.02 36.28
N GLY A 78 5.35 25.74 36.72
CA GLY A 78 4.64 26.29 37.89
C GLY A 78 3.19 25.72 37.93
N GLU A 79 2.67 25.07 38.98
CA GLU A 79 2.27 25.54 40.34
C GLU A 79 0.98 26.41 40.35
N THR A 80 -0.10 26.18 41.16
CA THR A 80 -0.39 25.20 42.25
C THR A 80 -1.92 25.00 42.49
N ALA A 81 -2.33 23.88 43.12
CA ALA A 81 -3.58 23.62 43.90
C ALA A 81 -4.97 23.58 43.18
N GLY A 82 -5.97 22.80 43.65
CA GLY A 82 -5.95 21.73 44.69
C GLY A 82 -7.34 21.23 45.16
N SER A 83 -7.35 20.08 45.89
CA SER A 83 -8.46 19.42 46.63
C SER A 83 -9.58 18.68 45.83
N GLY A 84 -10.04 17.48 46.21
CA GLY A 84 -9.55 16.55 47.26
C GLY A 84 -10.50 15.35 47.61
N SER A 85 -9.95 14.36 48.35
CA SER A 85 -10.62 13.22 49.05
C SER A 85 -11.24 12.08 48.20
N THR A 86 -11.34 10.81 48.66
CA THR A 86 -11.13 10.14 49.99
C THR A 86 -10.43 8.75 49.88
N ASP A 87 -9.66 8.37 50.91
CA ASP A 87 -9.45 7.03 51.54
C ASP A 87 -9.16 5.74 50.70
N ALA A 88 -8.47 4.69 51.22
CA ALA A 88 -7.50 4.50 52.32
C ALA A 88 -6.83 3.09 52.14
N THR A 89 -5.59 2.83 52.56
CA THR A 89 -5.23 2.22 53.87
C THR A 89 -3.69 2.09 54.01
N SER A 90 -3.18 2.02 55.24
CA SER A 90 -1.76 2.05 55.65
C SER A 90 -0.94 0.77 55.32
N THR A 91 0.39 0.76 55.40
CA THR A 91 1.15 0.69 56.68
C THR A 91 2.62 1.18 56.58
N THR A 92 3.10 1.76 57.68
CA THR A 92 4.40 2.42 57.99
C THR A 92 5.57 1.41 58.22
N SER A 93 6.85 1.74 58.54
CA SER A 93 7.46 2.96 59.15
C SER A 93 8.99 3.16 58.91
N THR A 94 9.40 4.41 58.65
CA THR A 94 10.57 5.18 59.17
C THR A 94 11.93 4.54 59.55
N THR A 95 12.96 4.81 58.72
CA THR A 95 14.17 5.68 58.95
C THR A 95 14.92 5.78 60.31
N GLN A 96 16.27 5.82 60.19
CA GLN A 96 17.30 6.45 61.07
C GLN A 96 17.55 5.81 62.46
N ASP A 97 18.74 5.92 63.09
CA ASP A 97 19.68 7.06 63.12
C ASP A 97 21.22 6.74 63.13
N THR A 98 22.06 7.71 63.55
CA THR A 98 23.49 7.91 63.21
C THR A 98 24.62 7.30 64.09
N SER A 99 25.86 7.34 63.53
CA SER A 99 27.20 7.23 64.17
C SER A 99 27.69 5.80 64.50
N SER A 100 29.00 5.48 64.61
CA SER A 100 30.24 6.28 64.77
C SER A 100 31.44 5.68 63.97
N SER A 101 32.61 6.34 63.98
CA SER A 101 33.84 5.93 63.24
C SER A 101 34.99 5.45 64.14
N ALA A 102 35.86 4.56 63.63
CA ALA A 102 37.28 4.44 64.05
C ALA A 102 38.17 3.59 63.12
N THR A 103 39.45 3.97 63.09
CA THR A 103 40.72 3.30 62.70
C THR A 103 41.06 2.04 63.53
N ALA A 104 42.12 1.23 63.30
CA ALA A 104 43.00 0.88 62.16
C ALA A 104 44.02 -0.21 62.65
N ASP A 105 44.99 -0.57 61.80
CA ASP A 105 46.30 -1.23 62.09
C ASP A 105 46.42 -2.71 62.55
N THR A 106 47.05 -3.50 61.66
CA THR A 106 48.36 -4.17 61.81
C THR A 106 48.67 -5.15 62.98
N SER A 107 49.13 -6.36 62.60
CA SER A 107 50.10 -7.28 63.26
C SER A 107 49.69 -8.77 63.11
N SER A 108 50.53 -9.76 63.44
CA SER A 108 51.71 -10.25 62.69
C SER A 108 52.31 -11.51 63.37
N SER A 109 52.62 -12.54 62.57
CA SER A 109 53.58 -13.64 62.82
C SER A 109 53.47 -14.57 64.06
N ALA A 110 53.31 -15.87 63.80
CA ALA A 110 54.07 -17.01 64.38
C ALA A 110 53.98 -18.16 63.33
N THR A 111 54.98 -18.97 62.91
CA THR A 111 56.11 -19.70 63.54
C THR A 111 55.68 -20.71 64.61
N ALA A 112 55.96 -22.01 64.56
CA ALA A 112 56.55 -22.91 63.54
C ALA A 112 56.10 -24.37 63.92
N ASP A 113 56.65 -25.54 63.52
CA ASP A 113 57.83 -25.97 62.72
C ASP A 113 57.64 -27.48 62.34
N THR A 114 58.70 -28.14 61.83
CA THR A 114 58.97 -29.61 61.80
C THR A 114 58.74 -30.35 60.47
N SER A 115 59.80 -31.02 59.99
CA SER A 115 59.81 -31.94 58.84
C SER A 115 59.75 -33.41 59.29
N SER A 116 59.30 -34.31 58.41
CA SER A 116 59.57 -35.75 58.51
C SER A 116 59.57 -36.40 57.13
N SER A 117 60.53 -37.29 56.88
CA SER A 117 60.73 -38.01 55.62
C SER A 117 60.72 -39.52 55.85
N THR A 118 60.31 -40.28 54.82
CA THR A 118 60.45 -41.74 54.79
C THR A 118 61.01 -42.17 53.44
N THR A 119 61.95 -43.11 53.47
CA THR A 119 62.74 -43.57 52.32
C THR A 119 62.75 -45.09 52.26
N THR A 120 62.58 -45.68 51.07
CA THR A 120 62.86 -47.11 50.84
C THR A 120 63.54 -47.34 49.49
N ASP A 121 64.53 -48.23 49.51
CA ASP A 121 65.62 -48.47 48.56
C ASP A 121 65.33 -48.74 47.07
N SER A 122 66.31 -48.33 46.25
CA SER A 122 67.01 -49.10 45.19
C SER A 122 66.27 -50.20 44.38
N SER A 123 66.44 -50.26 43.06
CA SER A 123 67.76 -50.61 42.46
C SER A 123 67.85 -50.45 40.94
N SER A 124 69.08 -50.55 40.43
CA SER A 124 69.51 -50.29 39.04
C SER A 124 68.85 -51.13 37.95
N SER A 125 68.51 -50.47 36.82
CA SER A 125 69.01 -50.92 35.52
C SER A 125 69.21 -49.72 34.58
N SER A 126 70.30 -49.72 33.82
CA SER A 126 70.57 -48.71 32.79
C SER A 126 70.25 -49.27 31.40
N GLN A 127 69.25 -48.72 30.73
CA GLN A 127 69.08 -48.84 29.29
C GLN A 127 69.04 -47.47 28.63
N THR A 128 69.60 -47.41 27.43
CA THR A 128 69.90 -46.19 26.68
C THR A 128 68.79 -45.83 25.70
N ASP A 129 68.67 -44.53 25.47
CA ASP A 129 68.11 -43.89 24.28
C ASP A 129 66.59 -43.97 24.09
N ALA A 130 65.95 -42.83 24.32
CA ALA A 130 64.64 -42.47 23.78
C ALA A 130 64.74 -41.03 23.27
N SER A 131 64.59 -40.84 21.96
CA SER A 131 64.84 -39.56 21.29
C SER A 131 63.95 -38.45 21.85
N GLN A 132 64.56 -37.37 22.34
CA GLN A 132 63.86 -36.10 22.61
C GLN A 132 63.58 -35.37 21.29
N THR A 133 62.61 -35.86 20.53
CA THR A 133 61.99 -35.07 19.47
C THR A 133 61.42 -33.79 20.08
N HIS A 134 61.96 -32.64 19.67
CA HIS A 134 61.43 -31.35 20.09
C HIS A 134 59.95 -31.20 19.66
N PRO A 135 59.13 -30.37 20.30
CA PRO A 135 57.78 -30.09 19.79
C PRO A 135 57.87 -29.32 18.47
N ALA A 136 56.88 -29.50 17.59
CA ALA A 136 56.73 -28.65 16.42
C ALA A 136 56.34 -27.23 16.86
N THR A 137 56.92 -26.22 16.24
CA THR A 137 56.62 -24.82 16.56
C THR A 137 56.29 -24.05 15.29
N ILE A 138 55.58 -22.93 15.43
CA ILE A 138 55.22 -22.05 14.31
C ILE A 138 55.95 -20.71 14.45
N ALA A 139 56.49 -20.21 13.34
CA ALA A 139 57.20 -18.94 13.29
C ALA A 139 56.51 -17.99 12.31
N THR A 140 56.52 -16.70 12.64
CA THR A 140 55.73 -15.68 11.93
C THR A 140 56.58 -14.47 11.62
N THR A 141 56.55 -14.00 10.38
CA THR A 141 57.26 -12.78 9.94
C THR A 141 56.26 -11.76 9.42
N ALA A 142 56.37 -10.50 9.85
CA ALA A 142 55.46 -9.42 9.48
C ALA A 142 56.14 -8.36 8.58
N HIS A 143 55.42 -7.85 7.58
CA HIS A 143 55.78 -6.66 6.82
C HIS A 143 55.01 -5.45 7.35
N VAL A 144 55.71 -4.52 7.97
CA VAL A 144 55.12 -3.35 8.66
C VAL A 144 55.38 -2.07 7.87
N GLN A 145 54.37 -1.20 7.79
CA GLN A 145 54.46 0.11 7.14
C GLN A 145 55.69 0.91 7.62
N GLY A 146 56.53 1.32 6.67
CA GLY A 146 57.73 2.12 6.94
C GLY A 146 58.85 1.38 7.69
N THR A 147 58.70 0.08 7.93
CA THR A 147 59.74 -0.80 8.49
C THR A 147 60.18 -1.86 7.47
N GLY A 148 59.27 -2.35 6.63
CA GLY A 148 59.50 -3.51 5.76
C GLY A 148 59.28 -4.82 6.50
N TRP A 149 59.87 -5.91 6.00
CA TRP A 149 59.91 -7.20 6.71
C TRP A 149 60.74 -7.07 7.99
N GLN A 150 60.14 -7.39 9.14
CA GLN A 150 60.83 -7.55 10.41
C GLN A 150 61.56 -8.90 10.47
N PRO A 151 62.41 -9.16 11.50
CA PRO A 151 62.88 -10.51 11.81
C PRO A 151 61.73 -11.51 12.03
N GLU A 152 62.05 -12.80 11.96
CA GLU A 152 61.10 -13.87 12.25
C GLU A 152 60.80 -13.95 13.76
N SER A 153 59.53 -13.79 14.13
CA SER A 153 59.04 -13.96 15.51
C SER A 153 58.77 -15.43 15.79
N ALA A 154 59.19 -15.89 16.97
CA ALA A 154 58.95 -17.25 17.46
C ALA A 154 57.49 -17.45 17.88
N GLN A 155 57.10 -18.73 18.05
CA GLN A 155 55.79 -19.16 18.53
C GLN A 155 55.31 -18.35 19.74
N GLY A 156 54.08 -17.85 19.69
CA GLY A 156 53.43 -17.09 20.76
C GLY A 156 53.97 -15.67 20.98
N THR A 157 54.97 -15.23 20.21
CA THR A 157 55.54 -13.87 20.31
C THR A 157 54.97 -12.92 19.25
N VAL A 158 54.99 -11.63 19.55
CA VAL A 158 54.41 -10.58 18.70
C VAL A 158 55.14 -10.50 17.35
N ALA A 159 54.40 -10.59 16.26
CA ALA A 159 54.85 -10.22 14.91
C ALA A 159 54.12 -8.95 14.46
N GLY A 160 54.85 -7.83 14.33
CA GLY A 160 54.29 -6.52 14.01
C GLY A 160 54.74 -5.42 14.97
N THR A 161 53.84 -4.47 15.25
CA THR A 161 54.05 -3.39 16.24
C THR A 161 52.74 -3.05 16.97
N THR A 162 52.69 -3.25 18.28
CA THR A 162 51.51 -2.92 19.11
C THR A 162 51.43 -1.41 19.39
N GLY A 163 50.32 -0.75 19.04
CA GLY A 163 50.01 0.62 19.47
C GLY A 163 50.83 1.75 18.81
N GLN A 164 51.76 1.41 17.91
CA GLN A 164 52.63 2.39 17.23
C GLN A 164 51.96 3.10 16.03
N GLY A 165 50.68 2.82 15.76
CA GLY A 165 49.95 3.41 14.63
C GLY A 165 50.30 2.85 13.25
N LYS A 166 51.30 1.95 13.16
CA LYS A 166 51.72 1.30 11.91
C LYS A 166 50.82 0.11 11.59
N ARG A 167 50.49 -0.06 10.31
CA ARG A 167 49.77 -1.24 9.79
C ARG A 167 50.72 -2.40 9.50
N LEU A 168 50.20 -3.62 9.63
CA LEU A 168 50.65 -4.76 8.84
C LEU A 168 50.22 -4.55 7.38
N GLU A 169 51.08 -4.93 6.44
CA GLU A 169 50.80 -4.92 4.99
C GLU A 169 50.86 -6.34 4.41
N ALA A 170 51.70 -7.21 4.98
CA ALA A 170 51.79 -8.62 4.64
C ALA A 170 52.34 -9.46 5.81
N VAL A 171 52.14 -10.78 5.75
CA VAL A 171 52.70 -11.77 6.69
C VAL A 171 53.21 -13.02 5.96
N LYS A 172 54.15 -13.71 6.60
CA LYS A 172 54.56 -15.09 6.33
C LYS A 172 54.43 -15.90 7.62
N ILE A 173 54.06 -17.16 7.49
CA ILE A 173 53.94 -18.11 8.60
C ILE A 173 54.56 -19.43 8.12
N SER A 174 55.39 -20.07 8.94
CA SER A 174 56.05 -21.36 8.63
C SER A 174 56.10 -22.27 9.86
N VAL A 175 55.99 -23.58 9.61
CA VAL A 175 56.14 -24.67 10.58
C VAL A 175 57.62 -25.03 10.69
N LYS A 176 58.15 -24.98 11.91
CA LYS A 176 59.48 -25.49 12.24
C LYS A 176 59.30 -26.93 12.72
N ALA A 177 59.38 -27.86 11.76
CA ALA A 177 59.26 -29.28 11.99
C ALA A 177 60.48 -29.84 12.74
N PRO A 178 60.31 -30.71 13.76
CA PRO A 178 61.40 -31.45 14.38
C PRO A 178 61.97 -32.53 13.44
N ASP A 179 63.26 -32.83 13.59
CA ASP A 179 63.92 -33.89 12.82
C ASP A 179 63.19 -35.24 12.96
N GLY A 180 62.99 -35.93 11.83
CA GLY A 180 62.30 -37.22 11.78
C GLY A 180 60.77 -37.16 11.80
N THR A 181 60.15 -35.97 11.84
CA THR A 181 58.69 -35.83 11.74
C THR A 181 58.21 -35.69 10.29
N THR A 182 56.91 -35.92 10.07
CA THR A 182 56.23 -35.77 8.77
C THR A 182 55.64 -34.38 8.53
N TYR A 183 55.69 -33.49 9.53
CA TYR A 183 55.09 -32.15 9.44
C TYR A 183 55.80 -31.28 8.40
N ALA A 184 55.03 -30.54 7.60
CA ALA A 184 55.57 -29.69 6.54
C ALA A 184 54.99 -28.27 6.56
N ASP A 185 55.72 -27.34 5.93
CA ASP A 185 55.25 -25.96 5.70
C ASP A 185 53.94 -25.91 4.89
N SER A 186 53.66 -26.95 4.09
CA SER A 186 52.38 -27.11 3.40
C SER A 186 51.19 -27.24 4.35
N ASP A 187 51.40 -27.77 5.56
CA ASP A 187 50.32 -28.23 6.44
C ASP A 187 49.63 -27.07 7.14
N VAL A 188 50.28 -25.90 7.23
CA VAL A 188 49.60 -24.64 7.50
C VAL A 188 49.15 -23.98 6.19
N ARG A 189 47.94 -23.43 6.19
CA ARG A 189 47.44 -22.49 5.18
C ARG A 189 46.91 -21.22 5.82
N TYR A 190 47.03 -20.10 5.14
CA TYR A 190 46.54 -18.80 5.63
C TYR A 190 46.13 -17.88 4.48
N ARG A 191 45.29 -16.89 4.79
CA ARG A 191 44.88 -15.81 3.88
C ARG A 191 44.60 -14.55 4.67
N ALA A 192 44.76 -13.39 4.03
CA ALA A 192 44.49 -12.09 4.64
C ALA A 192 43.35 -11.35 3.93
N HIS A 193 42.61 -10.54 4.69
CA HIS A 193 41.73 -9.50 4.16
C HIS A 193 42.54 -8.22 4.01
N VAL A 194 42.63 -7.70 2.78
CA VAL A 194 43.43 -6.54 2.43
C VAL A 194 42.53 -5.39 1.99
N GLN A 195 42.84 -4.18 2.46
CA GLN A 195 42.14 -2.95 2.08
C GLN A 195 41.97 -2.84 0.55
N ASN A 196 40.75 -2.53 0.11
CA ASN A 196 40.37 -2.37 -1.30
C ASN A 196 40.63 -3.60 -2.20
N VAL A 197 40.85 -4.78 -1.60
CA VAL A 197 41.10 -6.06 -2.31
C VAL A 197 40.18 -7.16 -1.78
N GLY A 198 39.82 -7.13 -0.48
CA GLY A 198 39.03 -8.18 0.17
C GLY A 198 39.88 -9.36 0.63
N TRP A 199 39.24 -10.51 0.85
CA TRP A 199 39.94 -11.76 1.16
C TRP A 199 40.74 -12.25 -0.04
N GLN A 200 42.04 -12.46 0.16
CA GLN A 200 42.91 -13.09 -0.83
C GLN A 200 42.72 -14.62 -0.86
N GLN A 201 43.28 -15.24 -1.90
CA GLN A 201 43.40 -16.70 -2.00
C GLN A 201 44.27 -17.26 -0.86
N TRP A 202 44.04 -18.54 -0.53
CA TRP A 202 44.85 -19.28 0.43
C TRP A 202 46.28 -19.47 -0.07
N VAL A 203 47.25 -19.21 0.80
CA VAL A 203 48.67 -19.54 0.62
C VAL A 203 49.10 -20.54 1.70
N SER A 204 50.23 -21.23 1.51
CA SER A 204 50.80 -22.16 2.50
C SER A 204 52.09 -21.62 3.12
N GLY A 205 52.78 -22.42 3.94
CA GLY A 205 54.00 -22.07 4.66
C GLY A 205 55.03 -21.29 3.83
N GLY A 206 55.63 -20.27 4.46
CA GLY A 206 56.67 -19.41 3.90
C GLY A 206 56.22 -18.42 2.82
N GLN A 207 55.03 -18.59 2.24
CA GLN A 207 54.46 -17.73 1.20
C GLN A 207 53.94 -16.40 1.78
N VAL A 208 53.63 -15.43 0.90
CA VAL A 208 53.20 -14.09 1.32
C VAL A 208 51.68 -13.97 1.25
N ALA A 209 51.03 -13.78 2.40
CA ALA A 209 49.67 -13.27 2.47
C ALA A 209 49.72 -11.74 2.69
N GLY A 210 48.91 -10.97 1.96
CA GLY A 210 48.90 -9.51 1.97
C GLY A 210 49.46 -8.87 0.71
N THR A 211 50.07 -7.69 0.84
CA THR A 211 50.79 -6.99 -0.24
C THR A 211 52.03 -6.29 0.27
N THR A 212 53.13 -6.37 -0.46
CA THR A 212 54.32 -5.53 -0.26
C THR A 212 54.33 -4.37 -1.26
N GLY A 213 54.92 -3.23 -0.90
CA GLY A 213 55.07 -2.04 -1.77
C GLY A 213 53.78 -1.29 -2.16
N ARG A 214 52.59 -1.89 -2.03
CA ARG A 214 51.30 -1.30 -2.45
C ARG A 214 50.65 -0.37 -1.42
N SER A 215 51.23 -0.21 -0.23
CA SER A 215 50.71 0.62 0.86
C SER A 215 49.29 0.27 1.37
N LEU A 216 48.81 -0.95 1.13
CA LEU A 216 47.51 -1.43 1.61
C LEU A 216 47.69 -2.11 2.98
N ARG A 217 46.76 -1.88 3.90
CA ARG A 217 46.71 -2.57 5.22
C ARG A 217 46.11 -3.97 5.10
N LEU A 218 46.57 -4.87 5.98
CA LEU A 218 45.76 -6.00 6.43
C LEU A 218 44.67 -5.48 7.38
N GLU A 219 43.48 -6.06 7.30
CA GLU A 219 42.34 -5.77 8.18
C GLU A 219 41.89 -7.00 8.97
N ALA A 220 42.07 -8.20 8.39
CA ALA A 220 41.86 -9.49 9.04
C ALA A 220 42.83 -10.55 8.49
N LEU A 221 42.97 -11.66 9.22
CA LEU A 221 43.81 -12.83 8.88
C LEU A 221 43.05 -14.10 9.25
N GLN A 222 43.22 -15.17 8.48
CA GLN A 222 42.73 -16.51 8.81
C GLN A 222 43.87 -17.51 8.60
N ILE A 223 44.04 -18.44 9.53
CA ILE A 223 45.08 -19.48 9.58
C ILE A 223 44.41 -20.81 9.90
N GLU A 224 44.74 -21.86 9.17
CA GLU A 224 44.18 -23.20 9.33
C GLU A 224 45.28 -24.24 9.16
N LEU A 225 45.17 -25.36 9.88
CA LEU A 225 45.92 -26.57 9.58
C LEU A 225 45.13 -27.38 8.54
N ARG A 226 45.80 -28.00 7.57
CA ARG A 226 45.14 -28.76 6.51
C ARG A 226 44.52 -30.04 7.06
N ASP A 227 43.24 -30.23 6.77
CA ASP A 227 42.51 -31.45 7.10
C ASP A 227 43.27 -32.70 6.63
N GLY A 228 43.42 -33.69 7.51
CA GLY A 228 44.13 -34.94 7.22
C GLY A 228 45.66 -34.87 7.22
N SER A 229 46.28 -33.71 7.47
CA SER A 229 47.73 -33.65 7.77
C SER A 229 48.05 -34.19 9.16
N ASP A 230 49.24 -34.79 9.35
CA ASP A 230 49.70 -35.21 10.67
C ASP A 230 49.77 -34.03 11.65
N LEU A 231 50.10 -32.83 11.17
CA LEU A 231 50.13 -31.61 11.99
C LEU A 231 48.72 -31.23 12.50
N ALA A 232 47.69 -31.32 11.66
CA ALA A 232 46.30 -31.08 12.07
C ALA A 232 45.76 -32.19 13.00
N ARG A 233 46.27 -33.41 12.87
CA ARG A 233 45.95 -34.52 13.78
C ARG A 233 46.52 -34.29 15.17
N ASP A 234 47.76 -33.82 15.27
CA ASP A 234 48.49 -33.78 16.55
C ASP A 234 48.45 -32.41 17.24
N TYR A 235 48.16 -31.32 16.52
CA TYR A 235 48.13 -29.95 17.02
C TYR A 235 46.88 -29.16 16.61
N GLU A 236 46.71 -28.00 17.25
CA GLU A 236 45.83 -26.91 16.86
C GLU A 236 46.63 -25.62 16.65
N VAL A 237 46.24 -24.80 15.67
CA VAL A 237 46.82 -23.46 15.49
C VAL A 237 45.97 -22.41 16.19
N TRP A 238 46.52 -21.81 17.25
CA TRP A 238 45.87 -20.76 18.04
C TRP A 238 46.48 -19.39 17.69
N TYR A 239 45.63 -18.40 17.42
CA TYR A 239 46.09 -17.07 16.98
C TYR A 239 45.17 -15.93 17.41
N ARG A 240 45.73 -14.71 17.43
CA ARG A 240 45.01 -13.44 17.64
C ARG A 240 45.68 -12.28 16.92
N ALA A 241 44.97 -11.15 16.82
CA ALA A 241 45.48 -9.93 16.21
C ALA A 241 45.28 -8.69 17.11
N HIS A 242 46.19 -7.72 16.98
CA HIS A 242 46.06 -6.39 17.55
C HIS A 242 45.44 -5.46 16.49
N VAL A 243 44.23 -4.98 16.74
CA VAL A 243 43.45 -4.16 15.80
C VAL A 243 43.44 -2.70 16.25
N GLN A 244 43.60 -1.79 15.29
CA GLN A 244 43.48 -0.35 15.51
C GLN A 244 42.20 0.01 16.28
N ASN A 245 42.35 0.84 17.32
CA ASN A 245 41.27 1.35 18.17
C ASN A 245 40.46 0.26 18.92
N VAL A 246 40.92 -0.99 18.93
CA VAL A 246 40.27 -2.13 19.62
C VAL A 246 41.24 -2.79 20.61
N GLY A 247 42.52 -2.90 20.25
CA GLY A 247 43.53 -3.59 21.05
C GLY A 247 43.73 -5.05 20.60
N TRP A 248 44.25 -5.89 21.49
CA TRP A 248 44.32 -7.34 21.26
C TRP A 248 42.93 -7.95 21.30
N MET A 249 42.58 -8.68 20.24
CA MET A 249 41.37 -9.48 20.16
C MET A 249 41.53 -10.82 20.89
N ALA A 250 40.42 -11.52 21.15
CA ALA A 250 40.46 -12.84 21.77
C ALA A 250 41.23 -13.86 20.91
N TRP A 251 41.79 -14.88 21.56
CA TRP A 251 42.41 -16.01 20.86
C TRP A 251 41.36 -16.88 20.18
N THR A 252 41.71 -17.46 19.04
CA THR A 252 40.91 -18.49 18.38
C THR A 252 41.78 -19.55 17.72
N ASN A 253 41.25 -20.77 17.62
CA ASN A 253 41.70 -21.84 16.73
C ASN A 253 40.75 -22.06 15.54
N GLN A 254 39.70 -21.24 15.40
CA GLN A 254 38.64 -21.35 14.40
C GLN A 254 38.28 -19.99 13.78
N GLY A 255 38.17 -19.95 12.46
CA GLY A 255 37.76 -18.75 11.73
C GLY A 255 38.75 -17.57 11.81
N PRO A 256 38.45 -16.44 11.14
CA PRO A 256 39.38 -15.32 11.06
C PRO A 256 39.62 -14.60 12.39
N VAL A 257 40.66 -13.76 12.43
CA VAL A 257 40.90 -12.73 13.45
C VAL A 257 40.97 -11.35 12.80
N GLY A 258 40.60 -10.29 13.54
CA GLY A 258 40.66 -8.92 13.04
C GLY A 258 39.29 -8.32 12.73
N SER A 259 39.15 -7.62 11.60
CA SER A 259 37.87 -7.04 11.16
C SER A 259 37.69 -7.02 9.64
N THR A 260 36.45 -7.11 9.17
CA THR A 260 36.09 -6.75 7.79
C THR A 260 35.10 -5.59 7.78
N GLY A 261 35.02 -4.83 6.67
CA GLY A 261 34.08 -3.71 6.48
C GLY A 261 34.29 -2.47 7.35
N ARG A 262 35.05 -2.55 8.45
CA ARG A 262 35.24 -1.46 9.44
C ARG A 262 36.40 -0.51 9.14
N GLY A 263 37.25 -0.84 8.18
CA GLY A 263 38.40 -0.02 7.78
C GLY A 263 39.57 0.00 8.78
N LEU A 264 39.55 -0.87 9.80
CA LEU A 264 40.58 -0.92 10.85
C LEU A 264 41.77 -1.78 10.38
N ARG A 265 42.99 -1.30 10.59
CA ARG A 265 44.22 -2.09 10.33
C ARG A 265 44.46 -3.13 11.42
N LEU A 266 45.10 -4.23 11.03
CA LEU A 266 45.96 -4.99 11.94
C LEU A 266 47.26 -4.21 12.17
N GLU A 267 47.77 -4.20 13.40
CA GLU A 267 49.09 -3.64 13.74
C GLU A 267 50.10 -4.73 14.14
N ALA A 268 49.61 -5.84 14.72
CA ALA A 268 50.40 -7.01 15.05
C ALA A 268 49.52 -8.29 15.10
N ILE A 269 50.17 -9.45 15.09
CA ILE A 269 49.56 -10.77 15.34
C ILE A 269 50.44 -11.60 16.29
N GLU A 270 49.83 -12.61 16.92
CA GLU A 270 50.50 -13.69 17.63
C GLU A 270 49.91 -15.03 17.15
N VAL A 271 50.76 -16.06 17.00
CA VAL A 271 50.38 -17.38 16.45
C VAL A 271 51.16 -18.46 17.21
N MET A 272 50.50 -19.57 17.58
CA MET A 272 51.12 -20.73 18.23
C MET A 272 50.50 -22.05 17.79
N LEU A 273 51.28 -23.13 17.84
CA LEU A 273 50.78 -24.51 17.80
C LEU A 273 50.71 -25.08 19.21
N VAL A 274 49.53 -25.56 19.63
CA VAL A 274 49.32 -26.28 20.90
C VAL A 274 49.01 -27.74 20.56
N ARG A 275 49.57 -28.73 21.26
CA ARG A 275 49.20 -30.14 21.00
C ARG A 275 47.75 -30.38 21.43
N ARG A 276 47.06 -31.29 20.75
CA ARG A 276 45.69 -31.67 21.15
C ARG A 276 45.69 -32.27 22.56
N GLY A 277 44.98 -31.63 23.48
CA GLY A 277 44.89 -32.03 24.89
C GLY A 277 45.89 -31.35 25.84
N GLU A 278 46.73 -30.43 25.35
CA GLU A 278 47.52 -29.51 26.19
C GLU A 278 46.75 -28.21 26.48
N ASP A 279 47.16 -27.49 27.52
CA ASP A 279 46.58 -26.19 27.89
C ASP A 279 46.77 -25.16 26.77
N HIS A 280 45.68 -24.54 26.34
CA HIS A 280 45.64 -23.53 25.28
C HIS A 280 45.17 -22.17 25.82
N PRO A 281 45.43 -21.05 25.11
CA PRO A 281 44.84 -19.76 25.46
C PRO A 281 43.30 -19.81 25.47
N THR A 282 42.66 -19.04 26.34
CA THR A 282 41.19 -18.98 26.36
C THR A 282 40.65 -18.11 25.22
N SER A 283 39.51 -18.51 24.65
CA SER A 283 38.80 -17.80 23.59
C SER A 283 37.82 -16.74 24.13
N ASP A 284 38.08 -16.21 25.33
CA ASP A 284 37.18 -15.30 26.03
C ASP A 284 37.08 -13.94 25.32
N GLY A 285 35.96 -13.73 24.61
CA GLY A 285 35.61 -12.47 23.98
C GLY A 285 35.38 -12.59 22.47
N THR A 286 35.79 -11.58 21.72
CA THR A 286 35.63 -11.53 20.27
C THR A 286 36.98 -11.61 19.57
N ALA A 287 37.18 -12.65 18.75
CA ALA A 287 38.36 -12.80 17.89
C ALA A 287 38.24 -12.04 16.56
N PHE A 288 37.00 -11.86 16.06
CA PHE A 288 36.71 -11.24 14.77
C PHE A 288 35.53 -10.26 14.83
N LEU A 289 35.77 -9.02 14.41
CA LEU A 289 34.73 -8.01 14.19
C LEU A 289 34.18 -8.17 12.77
N ASP A 290 33.26 -9.11 12.61
CA ASP A 290 32.59 -9.35 11.34
C ASP A 290 31.91 -8.07 10.81
N GLY A 291 32.03 -7.90 9.49
CA GLY A 291 31.40 -6.86 8.68
C GLY A 291 30.67 -7.42 7.47
N THR A 292 30.38 -8.73 7.44
CA THR A 292 29.61 -9.41 6.39
C THR A 292 28.17 -8.88 6.31
N TYR A 293 27.69 -8.57 5.10
CA TYR A 293 26.39 -7.95 4.89
C TYR A 293 25.80 -8.28 3.52
N VAL A 294 24.48 -8.16 3.35
CA VAL A 294 23.85 -8.21 2.03
C VAL A 294 23.85 -6.82 1.40
N SER A 295 24.57 -6.65 0.28
CA SER A 295 24.52 -5.45 -0.55
C SER A 295 23.36 -5.56 -1.54
N ILE A 296 22.48 -4.57 -1.59
CA ILE A 296 21.29 -4.55 -2.46
C ILE A 296 21.15 -3.21 -3.18
N ALA A 297 21.01 -3.27 -4.51
CA ALA A 297 20.56 -2.15 -5.35
C ALA A 297 19.12 -2.38 -5.80
N GLY A 298 18.36 -1.29 -5.99
CA GLY A 298 16.97 -1.34 -6.44
C GLY A 298 16.76 -0.49 -7.69
N HIS A 299 15.97 -0.98 -8.64
CA HIS A 299 15.45 -0.18 -9.75
C HIS A 299 14.15 0.47 -9.29
N VAL A 300 14.19 1.78 -9.03
CA VAL A 300 13.04 2.56 -8.56
C VAL A 300 12.39 3.27 -9.74
N GLN A 301 11.05 3.30 -9.78
CA GLN A 301 10.26 4.01 -10.78
C GLN A 301 10.78 5.44 -10.99
N ASN A 302 10.87 5.87 -12.24
CA ASN A 302 11.33 7.20 -12.68
C ASN A 302 12.77 7.58 -12.21
N THR A 303 13.50 6.66 -11.56
CA THR A 303 14.83 6.90 -10.98
C THR A 303 15.89 5.97 -11.60
N GLY A 304 15.51 4.74 -11.95
CA GLY A 304 16.45 3.71 -12.39
C GLY A 304 17.14 3.02 -11.21
N TRP A 305 18.33 2.46 -11.46
CA TRP A 305 19.11 1.78 -10.42
C TRP A 305 19.69 2.77 -9.40
N THR A 306 19.36 2.59 -8.13
CA THR A 306 20.02 3.28 -7.02
C THR A 306 21.44 2.76 -6.79
N ALA A 307 22.24 3.51 -6.02
CA ALA A 307 23.42 2.92 -5.37
C ALA A 307 23.01 1.69 -4.53
N ALA A 308 23.92 0.72 -4.42
CA ALA A 308 23.73 -0.45 -3.58
C ALA A 308 23.96 -0.11 -2.11
N THR A 309 23.28 -0.81 -1.20
CA THR A 309 23.59 -0.74 0.24
C THR A 309 25.02 -1.24 0.49
N SER A 310 25.68 -0.66 1.51
CA SER A 310 27.05 -0.96 1.94
C SER A 310 27.13 -1.48 3.38
N ALA A 311 25.98 -1.69 4.03
CA ALA A 311 25.86 -2.24 5.38
C ALA A 311 24.49 -2.89 5.62
N ASN A 312 24.42 -3.81 6.60
CA ASN A 312 23.16 -4.41 7.06
C ASN A 312 22.17 -3.34 7.54
N GLY A 313 20.88 -3.54 7.26
CA GLY A 313 19.78 -2.69 7.75
C GLY A 313 19.59 -1.36 7.01
N GLN A 314 20.43 -1.03 6.03
CA GLN A 314 20.18 0.10 5.15
C GLN A 314 18.94 -0.14 4.28
N THR A 315 18.16 0.91 4.04
CA THR A 315 16.98 0.87 3.17
C THR A 315 17.38 1.02 1.71
N VAL A 316 16.95 0.07 0.87
CA VAL A 316 16.88 0.25 -0.59
C VAL A 316 15.47 0.70 -0.98
N GLY A 317 15.34 1.56 -1.98
CA GLY A 317 14.06 2.13 -2.42
C GLY A 317 13.77 3.54 -1.87
N THR A 318 12.50 3.93 -1.86
CA THR A 318 12.01 5.29 -1.59
C THR A 318 10.68 5.29 -0.83
N THR A 319 10.72 4.91 0.45
CA THR A 319 9.57 4.87 1.36
C THR A 319 8.80 6.20 1.40
N GLY A 320 7.48 6.16 1.20
CA GLY A 320 6.60 7.32 1.35
C GLY A 320 6.67 8.34 0.21
N LYS A 321 7.44 8.06 -0.86
CA LYS A 321 7.51 8.94 -2.05
C LYS A 321 6.56 8.54 -3.19
N GLY A 322 5.77 7.48 -3.02
CA GLY A 322 4.85 6.99 -4.04
C GLY A 322 5.49 6.17 -5.17
N LEU A 323 6.82 6.03 -5.18
CA LEU A 323 7.56 5.33 -6.22
C LEU A 323 7.78 3.86 -5.84
N ARG A 324 7.39 2.95 -6.74
CA ARG A 324 7.62 1.50 -6.61
C ARG A 324 9.08 1.10 -6.85
N LEU A 325 9.50 0.02 -6.21
CA LEU A 325 10.57 -0.85 -6.71
C LEU A 325 10.03 -1.71 -7.88
N GLU A 326 10.84 -1.84 -8.92
CA GLU A 326 10.54 -2.63 -10.13
C GLU A 326 11.50 -3.82 -10.29
N ALA A 327 12.75 -3.67 -9.86
CA ALA A 327 13.75 -4.73 -9.83
C ALA A 327 14.70 -4.58 -8.62
N LEU A 328 15.38 -5.67 -8.27
CA LEU A 328 16.42 -5.76 -7.24
C LEU A 328 17.64 -6.52 -7.78
N ARG A 329 18.82 -6.22 -7.24
CA ARG A 329 20.06 -6.99 -7.40
C ARG A 329 20.73 -7.10 -6.05
N ALA A 330 21.23 -8.28 -5.70
CA ALA A 330 21.94 -8.48 -4.44
C ALA A 330 23.16 -9.40 -4.57
N HIS A 331 24.12 -9.19 -3.67
CA HIS A 331 25.28 -10.04 -3.42
C HIS A 331 25.71 -9.88 -1.96
N VAL A 332 26.45 -10.83 -1.40
CA VAL A 332 27.04 -10.71 -0.06
C VAL A 332 28.40 -10.00 -0.15
N GLY A 333 28.56 -8.93 0.64
CA GLY A 333 29.81 -8.19 0.78
C GLY A 333 30.59 -8.59 2.04
N ASN A 334 31.93 -8.45 2.00
CA ASN A 334 32.88 -8.71 3.09
C ASN A 334 32.95 -10.16 3.63
N ALA A 335 32.20 -11.11 3.05
CA ALA A 335 32.13 -12.49 3.50
C ALA A 335 33.50 -13.19 3.54
N TYR A 336 33.79 -13.89 4.63
CA TYR A 336 34.90 -14.84 4.74
C TYR A 336 34.46 -16.29 4.40
N LEU A 337 33.17 -16.60 4.60
CA LEU A 337 32.54 -17.89 4.30
C LEU A 337 32.17 -18.03 2.82
N SER A 338 31.94 -19.27 2.35
CA SER A 338 31.48 -19.52 0.99
C SER A 338 29.95 -19.36 0.83
N GLY A 339 29.51 -19.18 -0.41
CA GLY A 339 28.12 -18.95 -0.78
C GLY A 339 27.80 -17.49 -1.11
N ASP A 340 26.55 -17.25 -1.45
CA ASP A 340 25.99 -15.93 -1.76
C ASP A 340 24.48 -15.87 -1.42
N VAL A 341 23.87 -14.70 -1.56
CA VAL A 341 22.43 -14.49 -1.44
C VAL A 341 21.69 -14.90 -2.72
N GLN A 342 20.49 -15.45 -2.55
CA GLN A 342 19.51 -15.66 -3.61
C GLN A 342 18.27 -14.80 -3.35
N ILE A 343 17.73 -14.17 -4.40
CA ILE A 343 16.48 -13.38 -4.35
C ILE A 343 15.49 -13.89 -5.41
N GLN A 344 14.23 -14.03 -4.99
CA GLN A 344 13.04 -14.24 -5.82
C GLN A 344 12.10 -13.03 -5.66
N ALA A 345 11.43 -12.60 -6.73
CA ALA A 345 10.46 -11.51 -6.69
C ALA A 345 9.07 -11.94 -7.20
N HIS A 346 8.02 -11.46 -6.54
CA HIS A 346 6.65 -11.47 -7.02
C HIS A 346 6.38 -10.16 -7.75
N VAL A 347 6.09 -10.23 -9.05
CA VAL A 347 5.93 -9.06 -9.93
C VAL A 347 4.48 -8.95 -10.40
N GLN A 348 3.97 -7.72 -10.42
CA GLN A 348 2.66 -7.39 -10.97
C GLN A 348 2.42 -8.07 -12.33
N ASN A 349 1.27 -8.73 -12.45
CA ASN A 349 0.81 -9.43 -13.66
C ASN A 349 1.76 -10.56 -14.16
N GLN A 350 2.75 -10.98 -13.37
CA GLN A 350 3.68 -12.08 -13.71
C GLN A 350 3.80 -13.14 -12.61
N GLY A 351 3.48 -12.80 -11.36
CA GLY A 351 3.61 -13.70 -10.22
C GLY A 351 5.07 -13.87 -9.77
N TRP A 352 5.38 -15.01 -9.15
CA TRP A 352 6.73 -15.36 -8.73
C TRP A 352 7.64 -15.69 -9.93
N GLN A 353 8.73 -14.94 -10.08
CA GLN A 353 9.80 -15.24 -11.03
C GLN A 353 10.75 -16.33 -10.50
N GLY A 354 11.78 -16.71 -11.28
CA GLY A 354 12.84 -17.60 -10.81
C GLY A 354 13.76 -16.97 -9.75
N TRP A 355 14.50 -17.81 -9.02
CA TRP A 355 15.57 -17.37 -8.12
C TRP A 355 16.77 -16.80 -8.90
N THR A 356 17.43 -15.80 -8.33
CA THR A 356 18.64 -15.16 -8.89
C THR A 356 19.70 -14.95 -7.80
N SER A 357 20.99 -15.02 -8.14
CA SER A 357 22.15 -14.77 -7.25
C SER A 357 23.25 -14.00 -7.98
N GLY A 358 24.36 -13.66 -7.31
CA GLY A 358 25.56 -13.11 -7.94
C GLY A 358 25.37 -11.74 -8.57
N GLY A 359 24.53 -10.88 -7.98
CA GLY A 359 24.11 -9.60 -8.59
C GLY A 359 23.09 -9.76 -9.73
N GLY A 360 22.53 -10.96 -9.92
CA GLY A 360 21.41 -11.23 -10.82
C GLY A 360 20.19 -10.35 -10.54
N THR A 361 19.37 -10.13 -11.58
CA THR A 361 18.24 -9.19 -11.52
C THR A 361 16.93 -9.92 -11.24
N ALA A 362 16.39 -9.79 -10.04
CA ALA A 362 15.02 -10.17 -9.72
C ALA A 362 14.07 -8.99 -10.04
N GLY A 363 12.89 -9.24 -10.60
CA GLY A 363 11.93 -8.21 -11.00
C GLY A 363 11.99 -7.88 -12.50
N THR A 364 11.69 -6.63 -12.86
CA THR A 364 11.77 -6.15 -14.25
C THR A 364 12.27 -4.71 -14.34
N THR A 365 13.01 -4.38 -15.40
CA THR A 365 13.41 -3.01 -15.72
C THR A 365 12.69 -2.54 -16.98
N GLY A 366 12.33 -1.26 -17.06
CA GLY A 366 11.69 -0.65 -18.24
C GLY A 366 10.25 -1.10 -18.56
N LYS A 367 9.70 -2.12 -17.88
CA LYS A 367 8.32 -2.62 -18.10
C LYS A 367 7.24 -1.89 -17.30
N GLY A 368 7.61 -1.03 -16.34
CA GLY A 368 6.67 -0.28 -15.51
C GLY A 368 5.94 -1.11 -14.45
N LEU A 369 6.37 -2.35 -14.19
CA LEU A 369 5.72 -3.28 -13.26
C LEU A 369 6.36 -3.21 -11.87
N ARG A 370 5.54 -3.16 -10.83
CA ARG A 370 5.99 -3.20 -9.42
C ARG A 370 6.42 -4.61 -9.00
N ILE A 371 7.39 -4.66 -8.09
CA ILE A 371 7.53 -5.75 -7.13
C ILE A 371 6.44 -5.58 -6.06
N GLU A 372 5.80 -6.68 -5.67
CA GLU A 372 4.78 -6.72 -4.62
C GLU A 372 5.28 -7.48 -3.38
N ALA A 373 6.04 -8.57 -3.60
CA ALA A 373 6.70 -9.34 -2.55
C ALA A 373 8.07 -9.88 -3.00
N VAL A 374 8.89 -10.30 -2.03
CA VAL A 374 10.19 -10.96 -2.25
C VAL A 374 10.37 -12.18 -1.36
N ARG A 375 11.30 -13.06 -1.74
CA ARG A 375 11.92 -14.07 -0.89
C ARG A 375 13.44 -13.93 -1.00
N ILE A 376 14.15 -14.10 0.10
CA ILE A 376 15.61 -13.96 0.17
C ILE A 376 16.18 -15.10 1.01
N GLN A 377 17.14 -15.83 0.48
CA GLN A 377 17.82 -16.92 1.20
C GLN A 377 19.33 -16.87 0.97
N LEU A 378 20.10 -17.52 1.85
CA LEU A 378 21.54 -17.70 1.69
C LEU A 378 21.82 -19.08 1.10
N THR A 379 23.04 -19.24 0.56
CA THR A 379 23.58 -20.50 0.04
C THR A 379 24.95 -20.78 0.67
N GLY A 380 25.49 -21.99 0.48
CA GLY A 380 26.83 -22.35 0.97
C GLY A 380 26.96 -22.31 2.49
N ASP A 381 28.16 -22.02 2.99
CA ASP A 381 28.44 -21.93 4.42
C ASP A 381 27.72 -20.75 5.09
N LEU A 382 27.48 -19.65 4.35
CA LEU A 382 26.68 -18.53 4.83
C LEU A 382 25.28 -18.96 5.27
N GLN A 383 24.66 -19.93 4.58
CA GLN A 383 23.35 -20.49 4.97
C GLN A 383 23.39 -21.24 6.30
N GLN A 384 24.53 -21.85 6.63
CA GLN A 384 24.75 -22.65 7.84
C GLN A 384 25.05 -21.74 9.05
N HIS A 385 25.84 -20.68 8.85
CA HIS A 385 26.31 -19.80 9.91
C HIS A 385 25.48 -18.53 10.14
N TYR A 386 24.61 -18.15 9.20
CA TYR A 386 23.77 -16.94 9.30
C TYR A 386 22.29 -17.20 9.00
N ASP A 387 21.45 -16.32 9.54
CA ASP A 387 20.08 -16.09 9.09
C ASP A 387 20.03 -14.75 8.34
N VAL A 388 19.34 -14.72 7.19
CA VAL A 388 19.10 -13.50 6.42
C VAL A 388 17.69 -13.00 6.73
N TRP A 389 17.61 -11.93 7.52
CA TRP A 389 16.35 -11.28 7.88
C TRP A 389 16.04 -10.13 6.92
N TYR A 390 14.77 -9.97 6.56
CA TYR A 390 14.31 -8.91 5.66
C TYR A 390 12.90 -8.44 5.99
N ARG A 391 12.64 -7.15 5.76
CA ARG A 391 11.30 -6.54 5.83
C ARG A 391 11.06 -5.55 4.70
N ALA A 392 9.82 -5.48 4.22
CA ALA A 392 9.39 -4.61 3.15
C ALA A 392 8.67 -3.36 3.70
N HIS A 393 8.79 -2.24 2.97
CA HIS A 393 7.89 -1.10 3.09
C HIS A 393 6.92 -1.14 1.91
N VAL A 394 5.64 -1.38 2.16
CA VAL A 394 4.59 -1.45 1.13
C VAL A 394 3.72 -0.19 1.20
N GLN A 395 3.18 0.26 0.05
CA GLN A 395 2.21 1.35 0.02
C GLN A 395 1.08 1.11 1.04
N THR A 396 0.65 2.17 1.73
CA THR A 396 -0.42 2.23 2.75
C THR A 396 -0.26 1.34 4.00
N LEU A 397 0.48 0.24 3.94
CA LEU A 397 0.84 -0.60 5.09
C LEU A 397 2.08 -0.10 5.85
N GLY A 398 2.99 0.62 5.18
CA GLY A 398 4.26 1.05 5.77
C GLY A 398 5.26 -0.11 5.91
N TRP A 399 6.14 -0.04 6.91
CA TRP A 399 7.08 -1.13 7.22
C TRP A 399 6.37 -2.34 7.81
N MET A 400 6.46 -3.46 7.11
CA MET A 400 5.95 -4.77 7.52
C MET A 400 6.90 -5.46 8.50
N GLY A 401 6.49 -6.61 9.04
CA GLY A 401 7.31 -7.43 9.92
C GLY A 401 8.56 -8.02 9.25
N TRP A 402 9.55 -8.33 10.09
CA TRP A 402 10.73 -9.09 9.69
C TRP A 402 10.38 -10.56 9.41
N THR A 403 10.94 -11.10 8.34
CA THR A 403 10.90 -12.52 7.97
C THR A 403 12.31 -12.99 7.61
N LYS A 404 12.55 -14.29 7.38
CA LYS A 404 13.90 -14.77 7.00
C LYS A 404 13.92 -15.96 6.03
N ASN A 405 15.12 -16.25 5.52
CA ASN A 405 15.52 -17.55 4.93
C ASN A 405 14.56 -18.16 3.88
N GLY A 406 13.95 -17.35 3.02
CA GLY A 406 13.07 -17.81 1.94
C GLY A 406 11.57 -17.63 2.21
N ASP A 407 11.18 -17.24 3.42
CA ASP A 407 9.80 -16.86 3.73
C ASP A 407 9.34 -15.64 2.92
N VAL A 408 8.03 -15.49 2.68
CA VAL A 408 7.51 -14.36 1.89
C VAL A 408 7.58 -13.06 2.68
N CYS A 409 7.96 -11.97 2.02
CA CYS A 409 7.91 -10.61 2.57
C CYS A 409 7.24 -9.64 1.57
N GLY A 410 6.27 -8.85 2.03
CA GLY A 410 5.47 -7.94 1.20
C GLY A 410 4.03 -8.40 1.01
N THR A 411 3.48 -8.26 -0.20
CA THR A 411 2.10 -8.69 -0.51
C THR A 411 2.01 -9.47 -1.82
N THR A 412 1.09 -10.43 -1.94
CA THR A 412 0.75 -11.03 -3.25
C THR A 412 -0.72 -10.83 -3.62
N GLY A 413 -0.98 -10.55 -4.90
CA GLY A 413 -2.34 -10.35 -5.45
C GLY A 413 -3.09 -9.10 -4.98
N LEU A 414 -2.55 -8.33 -4.02
CA LEU A 414 -3.17 -7.14 -3.42
C LEU A 414 -2.93 -5.82 -4.15
N ALA A 415 -2.19 -5.84 -5.27
CA ALA A 415 -1.67 -4.65 -5.94
C ALA A 415 -0.75 -3.74 -5.08
N GLY A 416 -0.35 -4.21 -3.88
CA GLY A 416 0.56 -3.52 -2.96
C GLY A 416 1.96 -3.35 -3.56
N ARG A 417 2.32 -2.14 -4.02
CA ARG A 417 3.69 -1.87 -4.46
C ARG A 417 4.64 -1.87 -3.26
N MET A 418 5.76 -2.57 -3.40
CA MET A 418 6.90 -2.39 -2.51
C MET A 418 7.57 -1.05 -2.87
N GLU A 419 7.70 -0.15 -1.90
CA GLU A 419 8.41 1.13 -2.03
C GLU A 419 9.83 1.05 -1.48
N GLY A 420 10.10 0.13 -0.54
CA GLY A 420 11.43 -0.09 0.01
C GLY A 420 11.61 -1.47 0.66
N LEU A 421 12.85 -1.80 0.97
CA LEU A 421 13.27 -3.08 1.57
C LEU A 421 14.46 -2.83 2.51
N GLN A 422 14.52 -3.52 3.64
CA GLN A 422 15.70 -3.62 4.52
C GLN A 422 16.10 -5.08 4.66
N VAL A 423 17.42 -5.37 4.66
CA VAL A 423 17.97 -6.73 4.83
C VAL A 423 19.14 -6.71 5.81
N VAL A 424 19.20 -7.70 6.69
CA VAL A 424 20.15 -7.83 7.80
C VAL A 424 20.62 -9.28 7.90
N LEU A 425 21.93 -9.50 7.97
CA LEU A 425 22.49 -10.76 8.44
C LEU A 425 22.59 -10.80 9.97
N THR A 426 22.19 -11.91 10.57
CA THR A 426 22.49 -12.24 11.98
C THR A 426 23.16 -13.61 12.04
N PRO A 427 23.96 -13.92 13.08
CA PRO A 427 24.42 -15.28 13.34
C PRO A 427 23.24 -16.27 13.41
N LYS A 428 23.49 -17.55 13.11
CA LYS A 428 22.44 -18.57 13.03
C LYS A 428 21.67 -18.70 14.34
N GLY A 429 20.34 -18.63 14.27
CA GLY A 429 19.48 -18.76 15.46
C GLY A 429 19.53 -17.57 16.42
N ALA A 430 20.25 -16.49 16.10
CA ALA A 430 20.20 -15.26 16.88
C ALA A 430 18.80 -14.62 16.83
N ALA A 431 18.53 -13.74 17.80
CA ALA A 431 17.28 -13.00 17.90
C ALA A 431 16.99 -12.17 16.62
N ALA A 432 15.70 -12.00 16.31
CA ALA A 432 15.26 -11.18 15.19
C ALA A 432 15.72 -9.72 15.34
N PRO A 433 15.97 -9.00 14.22
CA PRO A 433 16.21 -7.56 14.27
C PRO A 433 15.05 -6.80 14.92
N SER A 434 15.35 -5.65 15.51
CA SER A 434 14.35 -4.87 16.25
C SER A 434 13.13 -4.50 15.41
N ALA A 435 11.94 -4.65 16.01
CA ALA A 435 10.66 -4.21 15.48
C ALA A 435 10.52 -2.66 15.41
N ALA A 436 11.55 -1.90 15.81
CA ALA A 436 11.53 -0.44 15.72
C ALA A 436 11.20 0.04 14.28
N GLY A 437 10.27 0.99 14.20
CA GLY A 437 9.76 1.56 12.94
C GLY A 437 8.78 0.67 12.16
N GLN A 438 8.41 -0.50 12.67
CA GLN A 438 7.39 -1.39 12.08
C GLN A 438 5.98 -0.82 12.28
N ALA A 439 5.15 -0.89 11.23
CA ALA A 439 3.77 -0.38 11.21
C ALA A 439 2.72 -1.49 11.30
N VAL A 440 3.00 -2.69 10.77
CA VAL A 440 2.13 -3.88 10.86
C VAL A 440 2.91 -5.11 11.34
N SER A 441 2.27 -5.96 12.16
CA SER A 441 2.92 -7.09 12.83
C SER A 441 3.39 -8.19 11.87
N PHE A 442 2.59 -8.48 10.84
CA PHE A 442 2.86 -9.49 9.82
C PHE A 442 3.91 -9.04 8.81
N SER A 443 4.76 -9.97 8.37
CA SER A 443 5.75 -9.77 7.30
C SER A 443 5.17 -9.93 5.88
N HIS A 444 4.01 -10.59 5.79
CA HIS A 444 3.34 -11.00 4.56
C HIS A 444 1.83 -10.79 4.65
N LEU A 445 1.18 -10.42 3.54
CA LEU A 445 -0.29 -10.36 3.44
C LEU A 445 -0.77 -10.71 2.03
N ASP A 446 -1.74 -11.63 1.94
CA ASP A 446 -2.28 -12.17 0.69
C ASP A 446 -3.67 -11.64 0.31
N ALA A 447 -4.00 -11.81 -0.97
CA ALA A 447 -5.28 -11.47 -1.59
C ALA A 447 -6.49 -12.09 -0.89
N GLN A 448 -7.13 -11.32 0.00
CA GLN A 448 -8.36 -11.70 0.69
C GLN A 448 -9.53 -11.81 -0.28
N GLN A 449 -10.27 -12.91 -0.21
CA GLN A 449 -11.43 -13.18 -1.08
C GLN A 449 -12.74 -13.09 -0.30
N VAL A 450 -13.80 -12.72 -1.02
CA VAL A 450 -15.17 -13.10 -0.65
C VAL A 450 -15.73 -14.10 -1.64
N GLU A 451 -16.64 -14.93 -1.15
CA GLU A 451 -17.63 -15.63 -1.96
C GLU A 451 -19.03 -15.11 -1.62
N TYR A 452 -19.89 -15.05 -2.62
CA TYR A 452 -21.26 -14.59 -2.47
C TYR A 452 -22.19 -15.29 -3.46
N ALA A 453 -23.45 -15.42 -3.08
CA ALA A 453 -24.53 -15.92 -3.93
C ALA A 453 -25.76 -15.04 -3.80
N VAL A 454 -26.67 -15.15 -4.77
CA VAL A 454 -27.95 -14.46 -4.77
C VAL A 454 -29.09 -15.43 -5.07
N SER A 455 -30.30 -15.01 -4.72
CA SER A 455 -31.53 -15.75 -4.96
C SER A 455 -32.56 -14.86 -5.68
N PRO A 456 -32.75 -15.01 -7.01
CA PRO A 456 -33.81 -14.31 -7.76
C PRO A 456 -35.21 -14.91 -7.53
N VAL A 457 -35.27 -16.17 -7.11
CA VAL A 457 -36.50 -16.93 -6.84
C VAL A 457 -36.39 -17.52 -5.44
N ASN A 458 -37.38 -17.24 -4.59
CA ASN A 458 -37.49 -17.68 -3.19
C ASN A 458 -36.86 -19.07 -2.92
N GLY A 459 -35.79 -19.13 -2.11
CA GLY A 459 -35.16 -20.39 -1.70
C GLY A 459 -34.43 -21.16 -2.80
N GLN A 460 -34.24 -20.58 -3.99
CA GLN A 460 -33.35 -21.08 -5.03
C GLN A 460 -32.12 -20.16 -5.09
N TRP A 461 -30.96 -20.73 -4.79
CA TRP A 461 -29.68 -20.01 -4.80
C TRP A 461 -28.92 -20.30 -6.08
N GLU A 462 -28.33 -19.26 -6.66
CA GLU A 462 -27.30 -19.40 -7.68
C GLU A 462 -25.99 -19.92 -7.06
N SER A 463 -25.07 -20.43 -7.88
CA SER A 463 -23.75 -20.87 -7.41
C SER A 463 -22.96 -19.70 -6.79
N ASN A 464 -22.15 -19.99 -5.77
CA ASN A 464 -21.22 -19.01 -5.21
C ASN A 464 -20.29 -18.48 -6.31
N VAL A 465 -20.06 -17.16 -6.30
CA VAL A 465 -19.08 -16.49 -7.15
C VAL A 465 -18.09 -15.70 -6.29
N GLN A 466 -16.85 -15.56 -6.78
CA GLN A 466 -15.73 -14.92 -6.08
C GLN A 466 -15.56 -13.44 -6.45
N ASN A 467 -14.72 -12.73 -5.69
CA ASN A 467 -14.28 -11.33 -5.87
C ASN A 467 -14.54 -10.73 -7.28
N GLY A 468 -15.56 -9.88 -7.39
CA GLY A 468 -15.85 -9.06 -8.57
C GLY A 468 -16.69 -9.74 -9.67
N ASN A 469 -16.93 -11.04 -9.58
CA ASN A 469 -17.75 -11.77 -10.55
C ASN A 469 -19.24 -11.42 -10.44
N LEU A 470 -19.99 -11.67 -11.52
CA LEU A 470 -21.44 -11.40 -11.56
C LEU A 470 -22.21 -12.45 -10.74
N ALA A 471 -23.01 -12.01 -9.78
CA ALA A 471 -24.09 -12.80 -9.20
C ALA A 471 -25.44 -12.20 -9.64
N GLY A 472 -26.40 -13.03 -10.07
CA GLY A 472 -27.65 -12.59 -10.67
C GLY A 472 -27.52 -12.27 -12.16
N SER A 473 -28.49 -11.54 -12.71
CA SER A 473 -28.58 -11.27 -14.16
C SER A 473 -29.01 -9.84 -14.45
N THR A 474 -28.42 -9.18 -15.44
CA THR A 474 -28.71 -7.79 -15.78
C THR A 474 -29.77 -7.67 -16.88
N GLY A 475 -30.82 -6.86 -16.66
CA GLY A 475 -31.80 -6.51 -17.69
C GLY A 475 -32.79 -7.62 -18.05
N GLN A 476 -33.00 -8.59 -17.16
CA GLN A 476 -33.91 -9.73 -17.39
C GLN A 476 -35.22 -9.64 -16.59
N GLY A 477 -35.43 -8.56 -15.81
CA GLY A 477 -36.57 -8.41 -14.89
C GLY A 477 -36.48 -9.30 -13.65
N LYS A 478 -35.36 -9.98 -13.44
CA LYS A 478 -35.14 -10.99 -12.39
C LYS A 478 -34.73 -10.32 -11.07
N ALA A 479 -35.70 -9.70 -10.41
CA ALA A 479 -35.53 -9.09 -9.10
C ALA A 479 -34.99 -10.09 -8.04
N LEU A 480 -33.88 -9.74 -7.40
CA LEU A 480 -33.30 -10.50 -6.29
C LEU A 480 -34.21 -10.45 -5.05
N ARG A 481 -34.19 -11.52 -4.26
CA ARG A 481 -35.00 -11.76 -3.04
C ARG A 481 -34.14 -11.83 -1.80
N ALA A 482 -32.93 -12.38 -1.95
CA ALA A 482 -31.91 -12.49 -0.93
C ALA A 482 -30.51 -12.54 -1.56
N PHE A 483 -29.51 -12.25 -0.73
CA PHE A 483 -28.10 -12.50 -1.00
C PHE A 483 -27.39 -12.99 0.26
N ARG A 484 -26.22 -13.61 0.09
CA ARG A 484 -25.32 -14.04 1.17
C ARG A 484 -23.87 -13.78 0.78
N VAL A 485 -23.01 -13.53 1.76
CA VAL A 485 -21.58 -13.25 1.56
C VAL A 485 -20.79 -13.93 2.69
N GLN A 486 -19.63 -14.49 2.35
CA GLN A 486 -18.67 -15.05 3.31
C GLN A 486 -17.25 -14.67 2.87
N ARG A 487 -16.29 -14.69 3.80
CA ARG A 487 -14.86 -14.71 3.43
C ARG A 487 -14.50 -16.06 2.80
N ALA A 488 -13.52 -16.05 1.91
CA ALA A 488 -12.99 -17.25 1.26
C ALA A 488 -11.46 -17.20 1.17
N GLY A 489 -10.84 -18.37 0.94
CA GLY A 489 -9.38 -18.53 0.97
C GLY A 489 -8.84 -18.64 2.41
N ASP A 490 -7.55 -18.33 2.60
CA ASP A 490 -6.96 -18.28 3.94
C ASP A 490 -7.41 -17.01 4.68
N THR A 491 -8.14 -17.23 5.77
CA THR A 491 -8.66 -16.17 6.65
C THR A 491 -7.80 -15.95 7.90
N SER A 492 -6.83 -16.83 8.17
CA SER A 492 -6.10 -16.93 9.44
C SER A 492 -5.25 -15.70 9.79
N THR A 493 -4.73 -15.01 8.77
CA THR A 493 -3.82 -13.85 8.95
C THR A 493 -4.52 -12.63 9.57
N LEU A 494 -5.83 -12.47 9.36
CA LEU A 494 -6.60 -11.30 9.79
C LEU A 494 -7.97 -11.72 10.33
N ALA A 495 -8.23 -11.44 11.60
CA ALA A 495 -9.53 -11.64 12.23
C ALA A 495 -10.59 -10.64 11.70
N GLY A 496 -11.86 -11.05 11.71
CA GLY A 496 -13.01 -10.24 11.26
C GLY A 496 -13.72 -10.82 10.03
N ASP A 497 -14.90 -10.31 9.73
CA ASP A 497 -15.76 -10.79 8.66
C ASP A 497 -16.51 -9.64 7.94
N VAL A 498 -17.13 -9.94 6.80
CA VAL A 498 -18.03 -9.07 6.05
C VAL A 498 -19.41 -9.07 6.70
N GLN A 499 -19.82 -7.92 7.23
CA GLN A 499 -21.21 -7.69 7.63
C GLN A 499 -21.99 -7.04 6.49
N TYR A 500 -23.21 -7.51 6.22
CA TYR A 500 -24.04 -7.02 5.12
C TYR A 500 -25.52 -6.98 5.48
N ARG A 501 -26.31 -6.15 4.80
CA ARG A 501 -27.76 -6.06 4.98
C ARG A 501 -28.49 -5.66 3.70
N ALA A 502 -29.78 -6.01 3.67
CA ALA A 502 -30.72 -5.73 2.59
C ALA A 502 -31.71 -4.61 2.96
N PHE A 503 -31.99 -3.72 2.02
CA PHE A 503 -33.18 -2.87 2.02
C PHE A 503 -34.23 -3.57 1.16
N VAL A 504 -35.32 -4.03 1.79
CA VAL A 504 -36.33 -4.86 1.16
C VAL A 504 -37.63 -4.08 0.97
N GLN A 505 -38.30 -4.30 -0.17
CA GLN A 505 -39.62 -3.76 -0.48
C GLN A 505 -40.56 -3.86 0.72
N ASN A 506 -41.21 -2.74 1.06
CA ASN A 506 -42.16 -2.60 2.17
C ASN A 506 -41.61 -2.93 3.58
N LYS A 507 -40.31 -3.22 3.73
CA LYS A 507 -39.64 -3.49 5.02
C LYS A 507 -38.50 -2.54 5.36
N ARG A 508 -37.93 -1.83 4.38
CA ARG A 508 -36.73 -0.99 4.54
C ARG A 508 -35.53 -1.86 4.94
N TRP A 509 -34.56 -1.32 5.67
CA TRP A 509 -33.38 -2.08 6.13
C TRP A 509 -33.76 -3.22 7.09
N LEU A 510 -33.29 -4.42 6.77
CA LEU A 510 -33.23 -5.54 7.71
C LEU A 510 -31.98 -5.45 8.60
N GLY A 511 -31.84 -6.41 9.52
CA GLY A 511 -30.66 -6.56 10.37
C GLY A 511 -29.37 -6.82 9.58
N TRP A 512 -28.23 -6.62 10.24
CA TRP A 512 -26.92 -7.00 9.71
C TRP A 512 -26.73 -8.51 9.85
N MET A 513 -26.34 -9.14 8.74
CA MET A 513 -25.92 -10.54 8.63
C MET A 513 -24.40 -10.61 8.41
N SER A 514 -23.85 -11.82 8.54
CA SER A 514 -22.43 -12.19 8.36
C SER A 514 -22.37 -13.71 8.09
N ASP A 515 -21.19 -14.25 7.79
CA ASP A 515 -20.93 -15.70 7.75
C ASP A 515 -21.99 -16.52 6.97
N ASP A 516 -22.18 -16.17 5.69
CA ASP A 516 -23.12 -16.80 4.73
C ASP A 516 -24.62 -16.74 5.09
N ALA A 517 -25.01 -16.08 6.19
CA ALA A 517 -26.41 -15.95 6.59
C ALA A 517 -27.26 -15.11 5.61
N GLU A 518 -28.54 -15.48 5.42
CA GLU A 518 -29.41 -14.87 4.41
C GLU A 518 -29.75 -13.39 4.73
N ALA A 519 -29.30 -12.46 3.87
CA ALA A 519 -29.77 -11.08 3.85
C ALA A 519 -30.86 -10.88 2.78
N GLY A 520 -32.12 -10.94 3.20
CA GLY A 520 -33.27 -10.73 2.33
C GLY A 520 -34.57 -11.27 2.93
N THR A 521 -35.46 -11.76 2.06
CA THR A 521 -36.66 -12.49 2.50
C THR A 521 -37.01 -13.63 1.54
N SER A 522 -36.34 -14.77 1.66
CA SER A 522 -36.81 -16.02 1.04
C SER A 522 -38.25 -16.34 1.42
N GLY A 523 -38.96 -16.99 0.50
CA GLY A 523 -40.38 -17.36 0.64
C GLY A 523 -41.39 -16.22 0.50
N GLN A 524 -40.99 -14.94 0.65
CA GLN A 524 -41.94 -13.82 0.76
C GLN A 524 -42.15 -13.04 -0.54
N GLY A 525 -41.36 -13.28 -1.60
CA GLY A 525 -41.58 -12.67 -2.92
C GLY A 525 -41.37 -11.15 -2.99
N LEU A 526 -40.85 -10.53 -1.93
CA LEU A 526 -40.41 -9.13 -1.91
C LEU A 526 -39.08 -8.99 -2.65
N ARG A 527 -38.81 -7.83 -3.26
CA ARG A 527 -37.52 -7.54 -3.91
C ARG A 527 -36.51 -6.89 -2.96
N LEU A 528 -35.23 -7.11 -3.22
CA LEU A 528 -34.16 -6.21 -2.77
C LEU A 528 -34.23 -4.91 -3.59
N GLU A 529 -34.09 -3.75 -2.94
CA GLU A 529 -33.98 -2.44 -3.62
C GLU A 529 -32.58 -1.82 -3.45
N ALA A 530 -32.00 -1.93 -2.26
CA ALA A 530 -30.62 -1.53 -1.95
C ALA A 530 -29.91 -2.54 -1.04
N VAL A 531 -28.57 -2.48 -1.00
CA VAL A 531 -27.71 -3.23 -0.07
C VAL A 531 -26.66 -2.33 0.59
N GLN A 532 -26.14 -2.76 1.74
CA GLN A 532 -24.97 -2.20 2.41
C GLN A 532 -24.07 -3.34 2.89
N MET A 533 -22.75 -3.17 2.80
CA MET A 533 -21.74 -4.13 3.27
C MET A 533 -20.59 -3.38 3.93
N ARG A 534 -20.02 -3.93 5.01
CA ARG A 534 -18.90 -3.35 5.76
C ARG A 534 -18.01 -4.45 6.32
N LEU A 535 -16.74 -4.16 6.54
CA LEU A 535 -15.83 -5.10 7.18
C LEU A 535 -15.79 -4.90 8.70
N THR A 536 -15.32 -5.93 9.40
CA THR A 536 -15.11 -5.93 10.86
C THR A 536 -13.70 -6.42 11.21
N GLY A 537 -13.31 -6.33 12.49
CA GLY A 537 -12.04 -6.85 13.01
C GLY A 537 -10.78 -6.17 12.45
N GLU A 538 -9.68 -6.92 12.40
CA GLU A 538 -8.42 -6.50 11.78
C GLU A 538 -8.55 -6.33 10.27
N LEU A 539 -9.39 -7.16 9.61
CA LEU A 539 -9.66 -7.07 8.18
C LEU A 539 -10.11 -5.65 7.78
N ALA A 540 -10.98 -5.02 8.57
CA ALA A 540 -11.47 -3.66 8.34
C ALA A 540 -10.41 -2.55 8.43
N LYS A 541 -9.22 -2.82 9.00
CA LYS A 541 -8.11 -1.85 9.04
C LYS A 541 -7.38 -1.80 7.72
N TYR A 542 -7.15 -2.95 7.11
CA TYR A 542 -6.30 -3.11 5.93
C TYR A 542 -7.08 -3.22 4.62
N PHE A 543 -8.36 -3.60 4.66
CA PHE A 543 -9.20 -3.77 3.47
C PHE A 543 -10.39 -2.81 3.43
N ASP A 544 -10.74 -2.38 2.22
CA ASP A 544 -12.04 -1.84 1.85
C ASP A 544 -12.91 -2.98 1.28
N VAL A 545 -14.22 -2.97 1.54
CA VAL A 545 -15.19 -3.77 0.77
C VAL A 545 -15.89 -2.89 -0.26
N TYR A 546 -15.70 -3.24 -1.53
CA TYR A 546 -16.32 -2.59 -2.68
C TYR A 546 -17.46 -3.46 -3.21
N TYR A 547 -18.64 -2.87 -3.40
CA TYR A 547 -19.81 -3.58 -3.95
C TYR A 547 -20.65 -2.66 -4.85
N GLN A 548 -21.17 -3.19 -5.96
CA GLN A 548 -22.07 -2.47 -6.86
C GLN A 548 -23.35 -3.27 -7.11
N ALA A 549 -24.44 -2.56 -7.41
CA ALA A 549 -25.74 -3.14 -7.70
C ALA A 549 -26.22 -2.76 -9.11
N HIS A 550 -26.79 -3.74 -9.82
CA HIS A 550 -27.55 -3.49 -11.04
C HIS A 550 -29.01 -3.29 -10.67
N SER A 551 -29.54 -2.08 -10.82
CA SER A 551 -30.92 -1.75 -10.50
C SER A 551 -31.77 -1.60 -11.76
N SER A 552 -32.99 -2.17 -11.73
CA SER A 552 -33.96 -2.04 -12.81
C SER A 552 -34.20 -0.58 -13.18
N ASP A 553 -34.23 -0.27 -14.48
CA ASP A 553 -34.33 1.06 -15.09
C ASP A 553 -33.14 2.02 -14.86
N TYR A 554 -32.18 1.68 -13.99
CA TYR A 554 -30.96 2.47 -13.75
C TYR A 554 -29.67 1.84 -14.28
N GLY A 555 -29.67 0.52 -14.53
CA GLY A 555 -28.47 -0.23 -14.90
C GLY A 555 -27.51 -0.42 -13.73
N TRP A 556 -26.21 -0.52 -14.01
CA TRP A 556 -25.19 -0.46 -12.97
C TRP A 556 -25.07 0.95 -12.40
N LEU A 557 -25.18 1.07 -11.08
CA LEU A 557 -24.71 2.23 -10.33
C LEU A 557 -23.21 2.09 -10.03
N ASP A 558 -22.59 3.19 -9.57
CA ASP A 558 -21.18 3.19 -9.15
C ASP A 558 -20.94 2.21 -7.98
N TRP A 559 -19.68 1.91 -7.68
CA TRP A 559 -19.34 1.08 -6.52
C TRP A 559 -19.58 1.83 -5.22
N ALA A 560 -20.37 1.23 -4.32
CA ALA A 560 -20.35 1.58 -2.91
C ALA A 560 -19.09 1.01 -2.24
N LYS A 561 -18.66 1.69 -1.17
CA LYS A 561 -17.58 1.25 -0.29
C LYS A 561 -18.02 1.30 1.18
N ASP A 562 -17.53 0.38 2.01
CA ASP A 562 -17.52 0.45 3.48
C ASP A 562 -18.80 1.06 4.12
N GLY A 563 -19.95 0.43 3.89
CA GLY A 563 -21.23 0.79 4.50
C GLY A 563 -22.08 1.80 3.72
N GLN A 564 -21.59 2.35 2.61
CA GLN A 564 -22.40 3.17 1.69
C GLN A 564 -23.57 2.37 1.09
N THR A 565 -24.70 3.03 0.86
CA THR A 565 -25.83 2.40 0.16
C THR A 565 -25.47 2.12 -1.31
N ALA A 566 -25.78 0.91 -1.79
CA ALA A 566 -25.74 0.55 -3.21
C ALA A 566 -27.16 0.18 -3.69
N GLY A 567 -27.58 0.65 -4.88
CA GLY A 567 -28.91 0.38 -5.45
C GLY A 567 -29.88 1.55 -5.30
N THR A 568 -31.17 1.30 -5.02
CA THR A 568 -32.17 2.36 -4.86
C THR A 568 -32.95 2.23 -3.55
N ALA A 569 -33.37 3.37 -2.99
CA ALA A 569 -34.25 3.38 -1.83
C ALA A 569 -35.45 4.31 -2.08
N GLY A 570 -36.67 3.80 -1.94
CA GLY A 570 -37.90 4.58 -2.07
C GLY A 570 -38.39 4.82 -3.51
N TYR A 571 -37.66 4.34 -4.53
CA TYR A 571 -38.06 4.40 -5.95
C TYR A 571 -38.68 3.09 -6.48
N ALA A 572 -38.87 2.09 -5.61
CA ALA A 572 -39.50 0.80 -5.95
C ALA A 572 -38.80 0.00 -7.07
N LYS A 573 -37.51 0.25 -7.33
CA LYS A 573 -36.70 -0.48 -8.32
C LYS A 573 -36.03 -1.69 -7.67
N ALA A 574 -35.95 -2.80 -8.39
CA ALA A 574 -35.30 -4.00 -7.92
C ALA A 574 -33.79 -3.97 -8.18
N ILE A 575 -33.00 -4.61 -7.32
CA ILE A 575 -31.68 -5.12 -7.73
C ILE A 575 -31.92 -6.42 -8.52
N GLU A 576 -31.21 -6.57 -9.64
CA GLU A 576 -31.20 -7.81 -10.45
C GLU A 576 -29.86 -8.56 -10.39
N ALA A 577 -28.77 -7.85 -10.08
CA ALA A 577 -27.43 -8.41 -9.97
C ALA A 577 -26.53 -7.64 -8.99
N LEU A 578 -25.51 -8.32 -8.45
CA LEU A 578 -24.50 -7.77 -7.55
C LEU A 578 -23.08 -8.11 -8.04
N ARG A 579 -22.10 -7.31 -7.60
CA ARG A 579 -20.68 -7.66 -7.53
C ARG A 579 -20.12 -7.18 -6.20
N VAL A 580 -19.21 -7.95 -5.59
CA VAL A 580 -18.55 -7.66 -4.31
C VAL A 580 -17.08 -8.04 -4.43
N LYS A 581 -16.16 -7.23 -3.88
CA LYS A 581 -14.72 -7.55 -3.82
C LYS A 581 -14.06 -6.89 -2.61
N LEU A 582 -13.01 -7.52 -2.10
CA LEU A 582 -12.11 -6.91 -1.12
C LEU A 582 -10.92 -6.26 -1.84
N VAL A 583 -10.48 -5.09 -1.36
CA VAL A 583 -9.34 -4.34 -1.93
C VAL A 583 -8.47 -3.81 -0.79
N LEU A 584 -7.14 -3.86 -0.93
CA LEU A 584 -6.20 -3.27 0.04
C LEU A 584 -6.43 -1.75 0.12
N LYS A 585 -6.63 -1.19 1.32
CA LYS A 585 -7.00 0.21 1.52
C LYS A 585 -5.98 1.17 0.89
N GLY A 586 -6.50 2.17 0.17
CA GLY A 586 -5.68 3.22 -0.46
C GLY A 586 -4.76 2.73 -1.58
N THR A 587 -5.05 1.58 -2.16
CA THR A 587 -4.52 1.20 -3.48
C THR A 587 -5.39 1.81 -4.58
N ASP A 588 -4.78 2.21 -5.70
CA ASP A 588 -5.50 2.88 -6.78
C ASP A 588 -6.46 1.91 -7.48
N THR A 589 -7.77 2.22 -7.44
CA THR A 589 -8.80 1.50 -8.17
C THR A 589 -9.36 2.35 -9.31
N THR A 590 -9.81 1.70 -10.39
CA THR A 590 -10.59 2.35 -11.46
C THR A 590 -12.09 2.44 -11.12
N ASP A 591 -12.46 2.11 -9.89
CA ASP A 591 -13.83 1.95 -9.42
C ASP A 591 -14.39 3.30 -8.97
N ARG A 592 -15.26 3.91 -9.80
CA ARG A 592 -15.98 5.12 -9.40
C ARG A 592 -16.93 4.82 -8.26
N THR A 593 -17.00 5.74 -7.29
CA THR A 593 -17.89 5.67 -6.11
C THR A 593 -18.75 6.93 -5.97
N THR A 594 -19.04 7.62 -7.07
CA THR A 594 -19.67 8.94 -7.12
C THR A 594 -21.19 8.89 -6.94
N ARG A 595 -21.86 7.91 -7.56
CA ARG A 595 -23.32 7.71 -7.46
C ARG A 595 -23.68 6.23 -7.24
N PRO A 596 -23.30 5.63 -6.09
CA PRO A 596 -23.51 4.20 -5.84
C PRO A 596 -24.96 3.84 -5.52
N ALA A 597 -25.74 4.81 -5.05
CA ALA A 597 -27.18 4.67 -4.86
C ALA A 597 -27.97 5.85 -5.45
N VAL A 598 -29.23 5.58 -5.77
CA VAL A 598 -30.25 6.58 -6.07
C VAL A 598 -31.30 6.51 -4.95
N VAL A 599 -31.15 7.39 -3.96
CA VAL A 599 -31.97 7.44 -2.75
C VAL A 599 -33.02 8.54 -2.92
N LYS A 600 -34.30 8.20 -2.73
CA LYS A 600 -35.38 9.20 -2.67
C LYS A 600 -35.24 9.99 -1.37
N THR A 601 -35.29 11.31 -1.46
CA THR A 601 -35.09 12.20 -0.33
C THR A 601 -36.35 12.96 0.08
N SER A 602 -36.30 13.52 1.28
CA SER A 602 -37.13 14.64 1.73
C SER A 602 -36.22 15.69 2.39
N VAL A 603 -36.63 16.95 2.37
CA VAL A 603 -35.92 18.06 3.02
C VAL A 603 -36.78 18.60 4.15
N ARG A 604 -36.17 19.04 5.25
CA ARG A 604 -36.82 19.84 6.28
C ARG A 604 -35.83 20.74 7.00
N LYS A 605 -36.35 21.73 7.72
CA LYS A 605 -35.54 22.67 8.51
C LYS A 605 -35.55 22.27 10.00
N ASP A 606 -34.48 21.65 10.45
CA ASP A 606 -34.26 21.35 11.88
C ASP A 606 -33.74 22.63 12.57
N GLY A 607 -34.65 23.47 13.05
CA GLY A 607 -34.33 24.77 13.66
C GLY A 607 -33.82 25.77 12.63
N ASN A 608 -32.53 26.11 12.68
CA ASN A 608 -31.90 26.97 11.67
C ASN A 608 -31.24 26.17 10.52
N THR A 609 -31.07 24.86 10.65
CA THR A 609 -30.29 24.05 9.71
C THR A 609 -31.19 23.25 8.77
N TRP A 610 -31.02 23.45 7.47
CA TRP A 610 -31.62 22.60 6.44
C TRP A 610 -30.95 21.22 6.44
N LYS A 611 -31.76 20.15 6.44
CA LYS A 611 -31.29 18.76 6.43
C LYS A 611 -32.04 17.93 5.40
N VAL A 612 -31.33 16.94 4.86
CA VAL A 612 -31.86 15.94 3.92
C VAL A 612 -32.04 14.61 4.65
N TYR A 613 -33.15 13.94 4.35
CA TYR A 613 -33.53 12.63 4.90
C TYR A 613 -33.78 11.67 3.73
N GLY A 614 -32.91 10.68 3.58
CA GLY A 614 -33.05 9.62 2.58
C GLY A 614 -34.00 8.51 3.05
N GLU A 615 -34.70 7.86 2.12
CA GLU A 615 -35.51 6.69 2.43
C GLU A 615 -34.66 5.49 2.92
N ASP A 616 -33.36 5.47 2.63
CA ASP A 616 -32.38 4.55 3.23
C ASP A 616 -32.00 4.91 4.68
N GLY A 617 -32.61 5.93 5.28
CA GLY A 617 -32.31 6.40 6.63
C GLY A 617 -31.03 7.23 6.74
N SER A 618 -30.39 7.61 5.63
CA SER A 618 -29.33 8.61 5.63
C SER A 618 -29.87 9.97 6.07
N VAL A 619 -29.09 10.69 6.88
CA VAL A 619 -29.42 12.05 7.34
C VAL A 619 -28.16 12.90 7.28
N TYR A 620 -28.23 14.04 6.60
CA TYR A 620 -27.10 14.97 6.48
C TYR A 620 -27.57 16.43 6.41
N ASN A 621 -26.69 17.36 6.81
CA ASN A 621 -26.93 18.78 6.61
C ASN A 621 -26.88 19.10 5.11
N LEU A 622 -27.81 19.91 4.62
CA LEU A 622 -27.84 20.31 3.22
C LEU A 622 -26.61 21.16 2.88
N GLY A 623 -25.93 20.82 1.77
CA GLY A 623 -24.88 21.63 1.18
C GLY A 623 -25.43 22.66 0.18
N THR A 624 -24.57 23.53 -0.34
CA THR A 624 -24.96 24.46 -1.42
C THR A 624 -25.13 23.71 -2.74
N ILE A 625 -26.31 23.80 -3.34
CA ILE A 625 -26.63 23.26 -4.67
C ILE A 625 -26.55 24.38 -5.69
N ALA A 626 -25.87 24.16 -6.82
CA ALA A 626 -25.94 25.01 -8.00
C ALA A 626 -25.76 24.17 -9.28
N MET A 627 -26.83 23.96 -10.03
CA MET A 627 -26.80 23.29 -11.32
C MET A 627 -26.32 24.24 -12.42
N ASN A 628 -25.48 23.74 -13.33
CA ASN A 628 -25.05 24.49 -14.49
C ASN A 628 -25.94 24.21 -15.71
N THR A 629 -26.12 25.22 -16.55
CA THR A 629 -26.86 25.19 -17.82
C THR A 629 -26.36 26.32 -18.72
N ARG A 630 -26.71 26.33 -20.01
CA ARG A 630 -26.51 27.52 -20.84
C ARG A 630 -27.56 28.57 -20.48
N TYR A 631 -27.22 29.84 -20.65
CA TYR A 631 -28.13 30.94 -20.34
C TYR A 631 -28.85 31.43 -21.61
N ILE A 632 -30.10 31.87 -21.46
CA ILE A 632 -30.91 32.50 -22.50
C ILE A 632 -31.36 33.85 -21.97
N ASN A 633 -31.12 34.94 -22.69
CA ASN A 633 -31.82 36.20 -22.49
C ASN A 633 -32.89 36.33 -23.59
N GLN A 634 -34.16 36.30 -23.21
CA GLN A 634 -35.30 36.26 -24.13
C GLN A 634 -35.41 37.54 -24.97
N VAL A 635 -35.04 38.68 -24.39
CA VAL A 635 -35.08 39.99 -25.04
C VAL A 635 -34.01 40.09 -26.14
N SER A 636 -32.77 39.68 -25.87
CA SER A 636 -31.69 39.68 -26.87
C SER A 636 -31.92 38.69 -28.01
N GLU A 637 -32.68 37.62 -27.75
CA GLU A 637 -33.10 36.66 -28.76
C GLU A 637 -34.33 37.10 -29.55
N GLY A 638 -34.98 38.21 -29.17
CA GLY A 638 -36.12 38.81 -29.85
C GLY A 638 -37.50 38.27 -29.44
N ALA A 639 -37.57 37.46 -28.37
CA ALA A 639 -38.79 36.89 -27.83
C ALA A 639 -39.09 37.50 -26.45
N ILE A 640 -39.52 38.77 -26.46
CA ILE A 640 -39.70 39.61 -25.27
C ILE A 640 -40.63 38.99 -24.22
N GLU A 641 -41.67 38.23 -24.61
CA GLU A 641 -42.61 37.56 -23.71
C GLU A 641 -42.39 36.03 -23.63
N GLY A 642 -41.25 35.51 -24.12
CA GLY A 642 -40.98 34.06 -24.21
C GLY A 642 -40.45 33.37 -22.95
N CYS A 643 -40.75 33.89 -21.74
CA CYS A 643 -40.07 33.49 -20.50
C CYS A 643 -40.22 32.00 -20.14
N GLU A 644 -41.36 31.39 -20.47
CA GLU A 644 -41.65 29.97 -20.25
C GLU A 644 -40.80 29.07 -21.14
N ALA A 645 -40.70 29.40 -22.43
CA ALA A 645 -39.91 28.65 -23.40
C ALA A 645 -38.41 28.73 -23.08
N ALA A 646 -37.93 29.91 -22.68
CA ALA A 646 -36.55 30.09 -22.23
C ALA A 646 -36.26 29.27 -20.96
N SER A 647 -37.14 29.36 -19.96
CA SER A 647 -36.96 28.67 -18.68
C SER A 647 -37.04 27.14 -18.79
N LEU A 648 -37.95 26.62 -19.62
CA LEU A 648 -38.05 25.19 -19.92
C LEU A 648 -36.80 24.68 -20.66
N LEU A 649 -36.29 25.42 -21.64
CA LEU A 649 -35.10 25.00 -22.39
C LEU A 649 -33.84 25.04 -21.51
N MET A 650 -33.68 26.06 -20.66
CA MET A 650 -32.59 26.12 -19.68
C MET A 650 -32.65 24.97 -18.66
N ALA A 651 -33.84 24.51 -18.27
CA ALA A 651 -34.02 23.32 -17.42
C ALA A 651 -33.65 22.03 -18.17
N LEU A 652 -34.15 21.82 -19.40
CA LEU A 652 -33.84 20.66 -20.24
C LEU A 652 -32.33 20.55 -20.51
N TRP A 653 -31.66 21.65 -20.82
CA TRP A 653 -30.21 21.70 -21.02
C TRP A 653 -29.41 21.36 -19.76
N SER A 654 -29.85 21.75 -18.56
CA SER A 654 -29.14 21.40 -17.30
C SER A 654 -29.18 19.90 -17.01
N LYS A 655 -30.11 19.18 -17.65
CA LYS A 655 -30.31 17.74 -17.56
C LYS A 655 -29.72 16.97 -18.76
N GLY A 656 -29.10 17.68 -19.71
CA GLY A 656 -28.47 17.09 -20.91
C GLY A 656 -29.41 16.90 -22.11
N TYR A 657 -30.71 17.15 -21.95
CA TYR A 657 -31.68 17.09 -23.04
C TYR A 657 -31.56 18.30 -23.97
N LEU A 658 -31.91 18.12 -25.25
CA LEU A 658 -31.95 19.17 -26.29
C LEU A 658 -30.67 20.02 -26.43
N THR A 659 -29.50 19.50 -26.05
CA THR A 659 -28.22 20.22 -26.01
C THR A 659 -27.71 20.72 -27.37
N ASN A 660 -28.31 20.32 -28.48
CA ASN A 660 -28.01 20.83 -29.83
C ASN A 660 -29.12 21.70 -30.44
N VAL A 661 -30.19 21.99 -29.69
CA VAL A 661 -31.31 22.84 -30.11
C VAL A 661 -31.04 24.29 -29.71
N SER A 662 -31.35 25.27 -30.57
CA SER A 662 -31.28 26.71 -30.22
C SER A 662 -32.61 27.21 -29.63
N TYR A 663 -32.58 28.30 -28.87
CA TYR A 663 -33.81 28.88 -28.32
C TYR A 663 -34.81 29.31 -29.41
N LYS A 664 -34.33 29.93 -30.49
CA LYS A 664 -35.15 30.25 -31.68
C LYS A 664 -35.75 29.01 -32.34
N THR A 665 -35.03 27.89 -32.37
CA THR A 665 -35.57 26.60 -32.84
C THR A 665 -36.63 26.05 -31.89
N PHE A 666 -36.42 26.16 -30.57
CA PHE A 666 -37.36 25.67 -29.58
C PHE A 666 -38.68 26.47 -29.57
N LEU A 667 -38.62 27.78 -29.81
CA LEU A 667 -39.80 28.64 -29.97
C LEU A 667 -40.72 28.21 -31.13
N THR A 668 -40.19 27.65 -32.22
CA THR A 668 -41.05 27.14 -33.32
C THR A 668 -41.73 25.81 -32.99
N TRP A 669 -41.35 25.17 -31.87
CA TRP A 669 -41.97 23.95 -31.35
C TRP A 669 -42.96 24.23 -30.20
N MET A 670 -43.11 25.49 -29.80
CA MET A 670 -43.98 25.91 -28.71
C MET A 670 -45.46 25.67 -29.08
N PRO A 671 -46.25 24.93 -28.28
CA PRO A 671 -47.68 24.77 -28.51
C PRO A 671 -48.41 26.08 -28.21
N TYR A 672 -49.39 26.45 -29.04
CA TYR A 672 -50.27 27.60 -28.83
C TYR A 672 -51.70 27.15 -28.51
N ALA A 673 -52.41 27.92 -27.68
CA ALA A 673 -53.77 27.65 -27.24
C ALA A 673 -54.80 28.44 -28.09
N SER A 674 -55.49 27.75 -29.01
CA SER A 674 -56.50 28.36 -29.89
C SER A 674 -57.82 28.73 -29.19
N ASP A 675 -58.02 28.26 -27.96
CA ASP A 675 -59.17 28.57 -27.09
C ASP A 675 -58.90 29.74 -26.13
N GLY A 676 -57.69 30.32 -26.14
CA GLY A 676 -57.29 31.38 -25.21
C GLY A 676 -57.05 30.92 -23.78
N ASN A 677 -56.93 29.60 -23.54
CA ASN A 677 -56.63 29.03 -22.22
C ASN A 677 -55.13 28.69 -22.10
N PRO A 678 -54.33 29.44 -21.31
CA PRO A 678 -52.89 29.22 -21.23
C PRO A 678 -52.49 27.93 -20.51
N ASN A 679 -53.45 27.17 -19.96
CA ASN A 679 -53.22 25.81 -19.47
C ASN A 679 -53.12 24.76 -20.60
N HIS A 680 -53.47 25.10 -21.84
CA HIS A 680 -53.41 24.21 -23.01
C HIS A 680 -52.23 24.51 -23.96
N GLY A 681 -51.64 25.70 -23.88
CA GLY A 681 -50.54 26.17 -24.72
C GLY A 681 -50.23 27.65 -24.43
N PHE A 682 -49.36 28.27 -25.23
CA PHE A 682 -49.09 29.70 -25.16
C PHE A 682 -50.29 30.48 -25.72
N VAL A 683 -50.73 31.52 -25.01
CA VAL A 683 -51.72 32.50 -25.47
C VAL A 683 -50.98 33.77 -25.86
N GLY A 684 -51.41 34.44 -26.93
CA GLY A 684 -50.77 35.66 -27.43
C GLY A 684 -49.55 35.39 -28.32
N THR A 685 -48.51 36.22 -28.21
CA THR A 685 -47.29 36.16 -29.03
C THR A 685 -46.02 36.43 -28.20
N PRO A 686 -44.97 35.58 -28.28
CA PRO A 686 -43.75 35.78 -27.50
C PRO A 686 -42.89 36.94 -28.00
N TYR A 687 -43.20 37.56 -29.15
CA TYR A 687 -42.30 38.45 -29.88
C TYR A 687 -42.53 39.96 -29.66
N VAL A 688 -43.71 40.36 -29.19
CA VAL A 688 -44.07 41.78 -29.01
C VAL A 688 -44.85 41.99 -27.72
N ASN A 689 -44.46 42.98 -26.93
CA ASN A 689 -45.20 43.37 -25.73
C ASN A 689 -46.52 44.06 -26.13
N GLY A 690 -47.63 43.67 -25.51
CA GLY A 690 -48.96 44.20 -25.83
C GLY A 690 -49.90 44.29 -24.62
N PRO A 691 -51.14 44.77 -24.82
CA PRO A 691 -52.16 44.84 -23.76
C PRO A 691 -52.88 43.50 -23.51
N GLN A 692 -52.39 42.41 -24.09
CA GLN A 692 -52.97 41.07 -23.97
C GLN A 692 -52.26 40.30 -22.83
N ILE A 693 -52.62 39.04 -22.62
CA ILE A 693 -51.95 38.16 -21.65
C ILE A 693 -51.13 37.14 -22.43
N ASP A 694 -49.90 37.54 -22.74
CA ASP A 694 -48.90 36.71 -23.42
C ASP A 694 -48.24 35.77 -22.39
N THR A 695 -48.64 34.49 -22.34
CA THR A 695 -48.14 33.52 -21.32
C THR A 695 -48.48 32.06 -21.65
N MET A 696 -47.78 31.13 -20.99
CA MET A 696 -48.14 29.71 -20.86
C MET A 696 -48.15 29.31 -19.37
N MET A 697 -49.15 28.54 -18.94
CA MET A 697 -49.29 28.10 -17.55
C MET A 697 -48.70 26.70 -17.32
N MET A 698 -48.48 26.37 -16.04
CA MET A 698 -47.80 25.16 -15.56
C MET A 698 -48.28 23.84 -16.21
N PRO A 699 -49.58 23.59 -16.47
CA PRO A 699 -50.03 22.35 -17.12
C PRO A 699 -49.55 22.23 -18.58
N ALA A 700 -49.53 23.33 -19.33
CA ALA A 700 -49.04 23.36 -20.72
C ALA A 700 -47.52 23.21 -20.78
N VAL A 701 -46.77 23.93 -19.93
CA VAL A 701 -45.30 23.77 -19.86
C VAL A 701 -44.91 22.34 -19.47
N THR A 702 -45.64 21.71 -18.55
CA THR A 702 -45.45 20.29 -18.21
C THR A 702 -45.76 19.39 -19.41
N SER A 703 -46.89 19.60 -20.10
CA SER A 703 -47.31 18.78 -21.24
C SER A 703 -46.39 18.94 -22.47
N TRP A 704 -45.69 20.08 -22.58
CA TRP A 704 -44.69 20.32 -23.60
C TRP A 704 -43.32 19.72 -23.23
N GLY A 705 -42.86 19.93 -21.99
CA GLY A 705 -41.60 19.36 -21.48
C GLY A 705 -41.59 17.82 -21.47
N ALA A 706 -42.74 17.19 -21.19
CA ALA A 706 -42.96 15.75 -21.21
C ALA A 706 -42.67 15.07 -22.57
N ARG A 707 -42.51 15.85 -23.65
CA ARG A 707 -42.11 15.35 -24.98
C ARG A 707 -40.60 15.07 -25.10
N TYR A 708 -39.80 15.55 -24.15
CA TYR A 708 -38.34 15.54 -24.22
C TYR A 708 -37.64 14.97 -22.99
N ALA A 709 -38.24 15.17 -21.80
CA ALA A 709 -37.74 14.69 -20.52
C ALA A 709 -38.93 14.28 -19.62
N HIS A 710 -38.65 13.66 -18.47
CA HIS A 710 -39.69 13.52 -17.46
C HIS A 710 -39.96 14.88 -16.81
N THR A 711 -41.23 15.33 -16.77
CA THR A 711 -41.60 16.61 -16.16
C THR A 711 -42.85 16.49 -15.31
N LYS A 712 -42.86 17.21 -14.19
CA LYS A 712 -43.88 17.10 -13.14
C LYS A 712 -44.40 18.48 -12.75
N ASN A 713 -45.67 18.75 -13.01
CA ASN A 713 -46.35 19.89 -12.40
C ASN A 713 -46.40 19.66 -10.88
N MET A 714 -45.83 20.60 -10.12
CA MET A 714 -45.82 20.59 -8.66
C MET A 714 -46.35 21.90 -8.08
N THR A 715 -47.22 22.58 -8.83
CA THR A 715 -47.88 23.82 -8.40
C THR A 715 -48.55 23.63 -7.04
N GLY A 716 -48.23 24.51 -6.08
CA GLY A 716 -48.75 24.42 -4.72
C GLY A 716 -47.94 23.53 -3.76
N CYS A 717 -46.77 23.02 -4.17
CA CYS A 717 -45.87 22.28 -3.29
C CYS A 717 -45.40 23.09 -2.07
N SER A 718 -44.86 22.41 -1.05
CA SER A 718 -44.20 23.07 0.08
C SER A 718 -42.88 23.73 -0.34
N ASP A 719 -42.33 24.56 0.55
CA ASP A 719 -41.02 25.19 0.35
C ASP A 719 -39.92 24.11 0.44
N GLU A 720 -40.10 23.14 1.33
CA GLU A 720 -39.32 21.92 1.49
C GLU A 720 -39.29 21.08 0.20
N ASP A 721 -40.45 20.82 -0.42
CA ASP A 721 -40.55 20.05 -1.67
C ASP A 721 -39.78 20.72 -2.82
N LEU A 722 -39.88 22.04 -2.93
CA LEU A 722 -39.19 22.84 -3.95
C LEU A 722 -37.66 22.68 -3.83
N ILE A 723 -37.13 22.70 -2.59
CA ILE A 723 -35.71 22.45 -2.32
C ILE A 723 -35.36 20.98 -2.56
N ASN A 724 -36.25 20.04 -2.24
CA ASN A 724 -36.03 18.61 -2.37
C ASN A 724 -35.89 18.15 -3.84
N GLU A 725 -36.57 18.78 -4.80
CA GLU A 725 -36.33 18.55 -6.23
C GLU A 725 -34.91 19.00 -6.63
N LEU A 726 -34.43 20.15 -6.13
CA LEU A 726 -33.05 20.60 -6.35
C LEU A 726 -32.03 19.62 -5.74
N VAL A 727 -32.31 19.05 -4.55
CA VAL A 727 -31.49 18.00 -3.90
C VAL A 727 -31.38 16.74 -4.76
N GLN A 728 -32.46 16.36 -5.46
CA GLN A 728 -32.46 15.23 -6.40
C GLN A 728 -31.81 15.58 -7.75
N GLY A 729 -31.36 16.83 -7.95
CA GLY A 729 -30.74 17.29 -9.20
C GLY A 729 -31.77 17.55 -10.31
N HIS A 730 -32.96 18.03 -9.94
CA HIS A 730 -34.02 18.43 -10.85
C HIS A 730 -34.16 19.96 -10.83
N PRO A 731 -33.87 20.70 -11.92
CA PRO A 731 -34.21 22.12 -12.01
C PRO A 731 -35.73 22.29 -12.05
N VAL A 732 -36.23 23.42 -11.57
CA VAL A 732 -37.67 23.71 -11.49
C VAL A 732 -37.98 24.99 -12.24
N VAL A 733 -38.85 24.93 -13.24
CA VAL A 733 -39.42 26.12 -13.90
C VAL A 733 -40.45 26.73 -12.95
N VAL A 734 -40.30 28.01 -12.59
CA VAL A 734 -41.06 28.66 -11.51
C VAL A 734 -41.71 29.98 -11.93
N TRP A 735 -42.98 30.17 -11.56
CA TRP A 735 -43.77 31.37 -11.86
C TRP A 735 -43.64 32.36 -10.69
N THR A 736 -42.73 33.31 -10.86
CA THR A 736 -42.36 34.36 -9.89
C THR A 736 -42.91 35.72 -10.36
N SER A 737 -42.18 36.82 -10.27
CA SER A 737 -42.55 38.11 -10.88
C SER A 737 -41.33 38.86 -11.40
N VAL A 738 -41.54 39.73 -12.40
CA VAL A 738 -40.43 40.45 -13.04
C VAL A 738 -39.72 41.37 -12.02
N PHE A 739 -38.39 41.29 -11.98
CA PHE A 739 -37.54 41.93 -10.96
C PHE A 739 -37.95 41.64 -9.50
N PHE A 740 -38.61 40.49 -9.23
CA PHE A 740 -39.17 40.12 -7.93
C PHE A 740 -40.07 41.20 -7.29
N ARG A 741 -40.80 41.95 -8.11
CA ARG A 741 -41.72 43.00 -7.65
C ARG A 741 -42.97 42.39 -6.99
N PRO A 742 -43.55 43.00 -5.93
CA PRO A 742 -44.75 42.50 -5.26
C PRO A 742 -45.91 42.26 -6.24
N SER A 743 -46.28 40.99 -6.42
CA SER A 743 -47.39 40.54 -7.27
C SER A 743 -48.66 40.29 -6.44
N LYS A 744 -49.82 40.33 -7.09
CA LYS A 744 -51.11 39.95 -6.51
C LYS A 744 -51.74 38.85 -7.34
N LEU A 745 -52.44 37.93 -6.69
CA LEU A 745 -53.27 36.93 -7.38
C LEU A 745 -54.40 37.63 -8.15
N VAL A 746 -54.68 37.16 -9.36
CA VAL A 746 -55.80 37.58 -10.21
C VAL A 746 -56.52 36.33 -10.70
N HIS A 747 -57.85 36.36 -10.72
CA HIS A 747 -58.65 35.22 -11.17
C HIS A 747 -59.24 35.50 -12.56
N TYR A 748 -59.05 34.55 -13.48
CA TYR A 748 -59.60 34.53 -14.83
C TYR A 748 -60.50 33.30 -14.99
N TRP A 749 -61.30 33.26 -16.05
CA TRP A 749 -62.18 32.11 -16.34
C TRP A 749 -61.42 30.79 -16.53
N TRP A 750 -60.13 30.85 -16.92
CA TRP A 750 -59.21 29.71 -17.04
C TRP A 750 -58.41 29.42 -15.75
N GLY A 751 -58.66 30.14 -14.66
CA GLY A 751 -58.06 29.90 -13.35
C GLY A 751 -57.22 31.04 -12.79
N ASN A 752 -56.23 30.69 -11.96
CA ASN A 752 -55.45 31.65 -11.18
C ASN A 752 -54.19 32.13 -11.92
N TYR A 753 -53.99 33.43 -11.93
CA TYR A 753 -52.84 34.14 -12.49
C TYR A 753 -52.28 35.15 -11.47
N LYS A 754 -51.25 35.91 -11.85
CA LYS A 754 -50.64 36.95 -11.01
C LYS A 754 -50.27 38.21 -11.79
N THR A 755 -50.38 39.37 -11.15
CA THR A 755 -49.84 40.62 -11.73
C THR A 755 -48.32 40.56 -11.81
N GLN A 756 -47.73 41.20 -12.83
CA GLN A 756 -46.27 41.18 -13.07
C GLN A 756 -45.69 39.75 -13.19
N ASN A 757 -46.47 38.80 -13.73
CA ASN A 757 -46.05 37.41 -13.95
C ASN A 757 -44.69 37.36 -14.67
N HIS A 758 -43.85 36.41 -14.28
CA HIS A 758 -42.58 36.12 -14.95
C HIS A 758 -42.14 34.70 -14.60
N VAL A 759 -41.45 34.03 -15.52
CA VAL A 759 -41.04 32.63 -15.38
C VAL A 759 -39.52 32.51 -15.49
N MET A 760 -38.95 31.75 -14.56
CA MET A 760 -37.50 31.54 -14.43
C MET A 760 -37.16 30.05 -14.28
N THR A 761 -35.89 29.68 -14.46
CA THR A 761 -35.38 28.36 -14.04
C THR A 761 -34.74 28.47 -12.65
N LEU A 762 -35.25 27.71 -11.69
CA LEU A 762 -34.62 27.47 -10.39
C LEU A 762 -33.54 26.40 -10.56
N LEU A 763 -32.30 26.74 -10.24
CA LEU A 763 -31.10 25.92 -10.49
C LEU A 763 -30.38 25.49 -9.20
N GLY A 764 -30.74 26.02 -8.03
CA GLY A 764 -29.99 25.72 -6.82
C GLY A 764 -30.46 26.45 -5.57
N PHE A 765 -29.85 26.09 -4.44
CA PHE A 765 -30.14 26.64 -3.13
C PHE A 765 -28.88 26.62 -2.25
N ASN A 766 -28.61 27.72 -1.55
CA ASN A 766 -27.54 27.85 -0.58
C ASN A 766 -28.16 27.95 0.82
N PRO A 767 -28.08 26.88 1.63
CA PRO A 767 -28.67 26.86 2.97
C PRO A 767 -27.90 27.72 3.98
N HIS A 768 -26.66 28.12 3.67
CA HIS A 768 -25.80 28.92 4.55
C HIS A 768 -26.14 30.41 4.47
N THR A 769 -26.40 30.91 3.26
CA THR A 769 -26.85 32.31 3.03
C THR A 769 -28.37 32.43 2.89
N ASN A 770 -29.09 31.30 2.86
CA ASN A 770 -30.53 31.21 2.62
C ASN A 770 -30.94 31.94 1.31
N GLN A 771 -30.28 31.57 0.21
CA GLN A 771 -30.49 32.12 -1.14
C GLN A 771 -30.81 31.02 -2.16
N PHE A 772 -31.65 31.34 -3.15
CA PHE A 772 -31.90 30.49 -4.32
C PHE A 772 -31.05 30.93 -5.50
N TYR A 773 -30.55 29.96 -6.28
CA TYR A 773 -29.87 30.22 -7.54
C TYR A 773 -30.88 30.13 -8.69
N VAL A 774 -31.06 31.22 -9.42
CA VAL A 774 -32.02 31.32 -10.54
C VAL A 774 -31.31 31.67 -11.84
N ALA A 775 -31.84 31.20 -12.96
CA ALA A 775 -31.62 31.81 -14.28
C ALA A 775 -32.87 32.60 -14.66
N ASP A 776 -32.75 33.93 -14.67
CA ASP A 776 -33.82 34.84 -15.08
C ASP A 776 -33.63 35.17 -16.57
N PRO A 777 -34.54 34.74 -17.47
CA PRO A 777 -34.39 34.99 -18.90
C PRO A 777 -34.66 36.44 -19.34
N TYR A 778 -35.10 37.32 -18.45
CA TYR A 778 -35.35 38.75 -18.71
C TYR A 778 -34.23 39.67 -18.17
N MET A 779 -33.47 39.23 -17.16
CA MET A 779 -32.36 39.99 -16.56
C MET A 779 -30.98 39.68 -17.21
N ALA A 780 -29.88 39.96 -16.50
CA ALA A 780 -28.51 39.94 -17.06
C ALA A 780 -27.78 38.57 -16.96
N GLY A 781 -28.43 37.51 -16.45
CA GLY A 781 -27.76 36.22 -16.25
C GLY A 781 -28.42 35.31 -15.22
N LYS A 782 -27.56 34.61 -14.46
CA LYS A 782 -27.93 33.74 -13.34
C LYS A 782 -27.45 34.35 -12.02
N GLU A 783 -28.26 34.35 -10.98
CA GLU A 783 -27.96 35.07 -9.73
C GLU A 783 -28.47 34.36 -8.46
N TRP A 784 -27.98 34.83 -7.31
CA TRP A 784 -28.34 34.33 -5.98
C TRP A 784 -29.33 35.27 -5.28
N VAL A 785 -30.61 34.92 -5.31
CA VAL A 785 -31.73 35.73 -4.79
C VAL A 785 -32.03 35.34 -3.34
N SER A 786 -32.29 36.32 -2.46
CA SER A 786 -32.62 36.03 -1.05
C SER A 786 -33.92 35.23 -0.92
N TRP A 787 -33.98 34.33 0.06
CA TRP A 787 -35.20 33.57 0.41
C TRP A 787 -36.44 34.46 0.47
N ASN A 788 -36.35 35.59 1.17
CA ASN A 788 -37.49 36.49 1.37
C ASN A 788 -37.95 37.10 0.04
N THR A 789 -37.00 37.55 -0.80
CA THR A 789 -37.27 38.13 -2.13
C THR A 789 -37.93 37.13 -3.07
N PHE A 790 -37.41 35.90 -3.12
CA PHE A 790 -37.95 34.83 -3.95
C PHE A 790 -39.32 34.35 -3.44
N MET A 791 -39.44 34.04 -2.15
CA MET A 791 -40.65 33.44 -1.59
C MET A 791 -41.83 34.43 -1.53
N GLN A 792 -41.59 35.72 -1.22
CA GLN A 792 -42.64 36.75 -1.25
C GLN A 792 -43.39 36.81 -2.58
N THR A 793 -42.73 36.47 -3.69
CA THR A 793 -43.26 36.58 -5.05
C THR A 793 -43.67 35.23 -5.63
N TRP A 794 -42.94 34.15 -5.35
CA TRP A 794 -43.33 32.79 -5.72
C TRP A 794 -44.58 32.31 -4.96
N HIS A 795 -44.67 32.53 -3.64
CA HIS A 795 -45.81 32.09 -2.79
C HIS A 795 -47.18 32.57 -3.28
N VAL A 796 -47.25 33.68 -4.03
CA VAL A 796 -48.50 34.22 -4.58
C VAL A 796 -49.24 33.24 -5.50
N LEU A 797 -48.51 32.35 -6.20
CA LEU A 797 -49.08 31.32 -7.08
C LEU A 797 -48.56 29.92 -6.79
N ARG A 798 -47.38 29.79 -6.17
CA ARG A 798 -46.61 28.54 -6.01
C ARG A 798 -46.47 27.74 -7.31
N GLY A 799 -46.47 28.41 -8.46
CA GLY A 799 -46.36 27.77 -9.78
C GLY A 799 -44.97 27.17 -9.98
N ALA A 800 -44.91 25.87 -10.24
CA ALA A 800 -43.68 25.11 -10.31
C ALA A 800 -43.82 23.87 -11.21
N VAL A 801 -42.84 23.62 -12.07
CA VAL A 801 -42.72 22.42 -12.92
C VAL A 801 -41.29 21.89 -12.84
N SER A 802 -41.11 20.72 -12.23
CA SER A 802 -39.79 20.07 -12.11
C SER A 802 -39.43 19.28 -13.37
N VAL A 803 -38.15 19.24 -13.74
CA VAL A 803 -37.60 18.53 -14.91
C VAL A 803 -36.55 17.50 -14.46
N TRP A 804 -36.78 16.24 -14.80
CA TRP A 804 -36.14 15.05 -14.21
C TRP A 804 -35.17 14.36 -15.17
#